data_AF-A0A537UAA6-F1
#
_entry.id   AF-A0A537UAA6-F1
#
_cell.length_a   1.000
_cell.length_b   1.000
_cell.length_c   1.000
_cell.angle_alpha   90.00
_cell.angle_beta   90.00
_cell.angle_gamma   90.00
#
_symmetry.space_group_name_H-M   'P 1'
#
loop_
_entity.id
_entity.type
_entity.pdbx_description
1 polymer ?
#
loop_
_entity_poly.entity_id
_entity_poly.type
_entity_poly.pdbx_seq_one_letter_code
_entity_poly.pdbx_strand_id
1 'polypeptide(L)'
;MAADTKQSTPNIGGNGFIWLLLAAAGTYFVAHQLPLEGSRPPTSEAIIAQRAGVQDVEARLWQDPFAAVAGVLARSPELKPENCQAAAINDGIKRHCQSPLNESALEGPLRERLLVMVAPVSGAPYSEQHESRRRTRYAILAGLNAEGFAPLDAEHVGFYWPGAATPAAAQQVQSPKVVPFEWFEPKSRRDSLPYKGVLLLWFDEDALLNAPLKQFEHFLCRSLVASRSPAPWAKATILGPSFSTTLQAMVDESSNKSRSSLCPDSARPEFYVNSATADDPTLISDYISRGPSCFRSDTCLQDFFAENGIKLYRMIATDQALAVAIRGELRLRGVDDKASHIALVSEWDTLYGRALPDSIARCFGEDERNGTSGAGCRQTDAAPFVDKPWLHRFKYLRGLDGQMPGSEAPAGGSKTSGNRQDKDAKDSTKASSDAKPQERAEGQGQFDYLRRLGDRIQQLDSDLRQKGSKGVEAVGILGSDLYDKLLVLQALRPLVPNALFFTTDLDALVLHPGALTYTRNLLVASSFGLQLRPAVQGETPPFRSSYQTAAFLATRTAIRGMAGAPAAWLKPRMFEVGSVRAVQFASPDSSHDAQFELDDTRTDNEQCQKGLECEEIHPLATAAFRNVSIPVAAAFSVLAVCAACYPLRR
;
A
#
# COMPACT_ATOMS: atom_id res chain seq x y z
N MET A 1 -29.42 58.38 46.84
CA MET A 1 -29.71 57.74 45.54
C MET A 1 -28.46 56.97 45.14
N ALA A 2 -28.49 55.65 45.21
CA ALA A 2 -27.46 54.77 44.67
C ALA A 2 -28.20 53.69 43.89
N ALA A 3 -27.91 53.61 42.59
CA ALA A 3 -28.55 52.73 41.64
C ALA A 3 -27.80 51.39 41.61
N ASP A 4 -28.46 50.32 42.05
CA ASP A 4 -28.02 48.95 41.80
C ASP A 4 -28.38 48.58 40.36
N THR A 5 -27.35 48.41 39.53
CA THR A 5 -27.49 48.03 38.12
C THR A 5 -27.30 46.52 38.03
N LYS A 6 -28.40 45.75 38.02
CA LYS A 6 -28.36 44.32 37.70
C LYS A 6 -28.07 44.14 36.22
N GLN A 7 -26.89 43.61 35.88
CA GLN A 7 -26.56 43.13 34.54
C GLN A 7 -27.46 41.93 34.20
N SER A 8 -28.31 42.07 33.17
CA SER A 8 -29.01 40.94 32.58
C SER A 8 -28.05 40.17 31.67
N THR A 9 -27.88 38.88 31.95
CA THR A 9 -27.24 37.94 31.02
C THR A 9 -28.05 37.86 29.72
N PRO A 10 -27.42 37.83 28.54
CA PRO A 10 -28.14 37.73 27.28
C PRO A 10 -28.73 36.32 27.16
N ASN A 11 -30.06 36.26 27.18
CA ASN A 11 -30.84 35.05 27.00
C ASN A 11 -30.71 34.62 25.54
N ILE A 12 -29.84 33.66 25.24
CA ILE A 12 -29.88 32.92 23.96
C ILE A 12 -31.20 32.15 23.98
N GLY A 13 -32.23 32.69 23.33
CA GLY A 13 -33.55 32.08 23.28
C GLY A 13 -33.47 30.62 22.84
N GLY A 14 -34.32 29.75 23.41
CA GLY A 14 -34.27 28.30 23.25
C GLY A 14 -34.16 27.78 21.80
N ASN A 15 -34.56 28.57 20.82
CA ASN A 15 -34.39 28.26 19.39
C ASN A 15 -32.91 28.28 18.92
N GLY A 16 -32.07 29.16 19.48
CA GLY A 16 -30.63 29.21 19.15
C GLY A 16 -29.85 28.00 19.68
N PHE A 17 -30.25 27.51 20.85
CA PHE A 17 -29.69 26.28 21.43
C PHE A 17 -30.07 25.05 20.60
N ILE A 18 -31.30 25.00 20.09
CA ILE A 18 -31.76 23.92 19.20
C ILE A 18 -30.97 23.92 17.87
N TRP A 19 -30.74 25.09 17.26
CA TRP A 19 -29.93 25.18 16.04
C TRP A 19 -28.47 24.79 16.27
N LEU A 20 -27.88 25.19 17.40
CA LEU A 20 -26.53 24.75 17.79
C LEU A 20 -26.47 23.23 18.01
N LEU A 21 -27.47 22.64 18.65
CA LEU A 21 -27.57 21.19 18.82
C LEU A 21 -27.79 20.45 17.51
N LEU A 22 -28.61 20.97 16.60
CA LEU A 22 -28.83 20.37 15.28
C LEU A 22 -27.60 20.52 14.38
N ALA A 23 -26.89 21.64 14.45
CA ALA A 23 -25.63 21.83 13.75
C ALA A 23 -24.55 20.89 14.33
N ALA A 24 -24.44 20.80 15.66
CA ALA A 24 -23.52 19.90 16.34
C ALA A 24 -23.84 18.43 16.02
N ALA A 25 -25.12 18.03 16.08
CA ALA A 25 -25.58 16.69 15.72
C ALA A 25 -25.34 16.41 14.22
N GLY A 26 -25.64 17.37 13.33
CA GLY A 26 -25.36 17.26 11.91
C GLY A 26 -23.87 17.06 11.63
N THR A 27 -23.00 17.86 12.25
CA THR A 27 -21.55 17.67 12.17
C THR A 27 -21.09 16.36 12.79
N TYR A 28 -21.73 15.92 13.88
CA TYR A 28 -21.41 14.65 14.54
C TYR A 28 -21.76 13.47 13.64
N PHE A 29 -22.95 13.42 13.05
CA PHE A 29 -23.39 12.37 12.12
C PHE A 29 -22.63 12.39 10.80
N VAL A 30 -22.28 13.56 10.27
CA VAL A 30 -21.45 13.69 9.05
C VAL A 30 -20.00 13.24 9.31
N ALA A 31 -19.47 13.52 10.51
CA ALA A 31 -18.11 13.11 10.88
C ALA A 31 -18.00 11.67 11.41
N HIS A 32 -19.10 11.10 11.92
CA HIS A 32 -19.16 9.74 12.47
C HIS A 32 -20.22 8.95 11.70
N GLN A 33 -19.81 8.32 10.61
CA GLN A 33 -20.61 7.25 10.02
C GLN A 33 -20.75 6.15 11.07
N LEU A 34 -21.99 5.82 11.45
CA LEU A 34 -22.24 4.72 12.37
C LEU A 34 -21.64 3.43 11.79
N PRO A 35 -20.92 2.64 12.60
CA PRO A 35 -20.34 1.40 12.12
C PRO A 35 -21.46 0.48 11.64
N LEU A 36 -21.25 -0.15 10.48
CA LEU A 36 -22.19 -1.14 9.97
C LEU A 36 -22.11 -2.40 10.85
N GLU A 37 -23.23 -2.76 11.48
CA GLU A 37 -23.31 -3.97 12.30
C GLU A 37 -23.69 -5.17 11.44
N GLY A 38 -22.94 -6.27 11.58
CA GLY A 38 -23.25 -7.53 10.92
C GLY A 38 -24.45 -8.20 11.59
N SER A 39 -25.53 -8.43 10.85
CA SER A 39 -26.74 -9.08 11.37
C SER A 39 -26.71 -10.61 11.31
N ARG A 40 -25.63 -11.21 10.78
CA ARG A 40 -25.56 -12.67 10.58
C ARG A 40 -25.47 -13.38 11.94
N PRO A 41 -26.33 -14.37 12.21
CA PRO A 41 -26.17 -15.20 13.40
C PRO A 41 -24.87 -16.01 13.31
N PRO A 42 -24.19 -16.28 14.45
CA PRO A 42 -23.01 -17.14 14.46
C PRO A 42 -23.41 -18.55 14.03
N THR A 43 -22.84 -19.04 12.93
CA THR A 43 -23.05 -20.39 12.43
C THR A 43 -22.10 -21.37 13.10
N SER A 44 -22.65 -22.43 13.71
CA SER A 44 -21.92 -23.57 14.26
C SER A 44 -22.25 -24.88 13.53
N GLU A 45 -22.79 -24.79 12.32
CA GLU A 45 -23.20 -25.97 11.55
C GLU A 45 -21.98 -26.76 11.06
N ALA A 46 -22.07 -28.08 11.16
CA ALA A 46 -21.05 -28.99 10.69
C ALA A 46 -21.01 -28.97 9.15
N ILE A 47 -19.82 -28.71 8.61
CA ILE A 47 -19.56 -28.61 7.17
C ILE A 47 -19.70 -30.00 6.53
N ILE A 48 -20.58 -30.13 5.53
CA ILE A 48 -20.61 -31.29 4.64
C ILE A 48 -19.63 -31.02 3.49
N ALA A 49 -18.36 -31.35 3.68
CA ALA A 49 -17.35 -31.18 2.65
C ALA A 49 -17.51 -32.24 1.56
N GLN A 50 -18.12 -31.88 0.42
CA GLN A 50 -18.13 -32.70 -0.79
C GLN A 50 -17.75 -31.85 -2.00
N ARG A 51 -16.44 -31.70 -2.26
CA ARG A 51 -15.94 -31.34 -3.59
C ARG A 51 -14.63 -32.06 -3.89
N ALA A 52 -14.53 -32.60 -5.12
CA ALA A 52 -13.39 -33.35 -5.64
C ALA A 52 -12.59 -32.52 -6.67
N GLY A 53 -12.47 -31.20 -6.44
CA GLY A 53 -11.72 -30.29 -7.31
C GLY A 53 -10.23 -30.16 -6.94
N VAL A 54 -9.46 -29.45 -7.77
CA VAL A 54 -8.08 -29.03 -7.45
C VAL A 54 -8.03 -27.75 -6.60
N GLN A 55 -9.13 -26.98 -6.56
CA GLN A 55 -9.39 -25.89 -5.60
C GLN A 55 -10.32 -26.43 -4.52
N ASP A 56 -9.77 -26.86 -3.39
CA ASP A 56 -10.48 -27.57 -2.32
C ASP A 56 -10.26 -26.98 -0.93
N VAL A 57 -9.48 -25.91 -0.81
CA VAL A 57 -9.31 -25.17 0.45
C VAL A 57 -10.36 -24.08 0.54
N GLU A 58 -11.27 -24.19 1.51
CA GLU A 58 -12.29 -23.17 1.77
C GLU A 58 -11.65 -21.79 2.04
N ALA A 59 -11.96 -20.83 1.17
CA ALA A 59 -11.47 -19.47 1.26
C ALA A 59 -12.38 -18.54 0.44
N ARG A 60 -13.06 -17.61 1.13
CA ARG A 60 -13.73 -16.49 0.47
C ARG A 60 -12.69 -15.61 -0.24
N LEU A 61 -13.10 -14.95 -1.32
CA LEU A 61 -12.22 -14.09 -2.14
C LEU A 61 -11.51 -12.95 -1.36
N TRP A 62 -12.07 -12.52 -0.23
CA TRP A 62 -11.49 -11.47 0.62
C TRP A 62 -10.50 -11.99 1.68
N GLN A 63 -10.38 -13.31 1.85
CA GLN A 63 -9.45 -13.91 2.82
C GLN A 63 -8.02 -13.94 2.28
N ASP A 64 -7.04 -14.07 3.18
CA ASP A 64 -5.63 -14.28 2.81
C ASP A 64 -5.43 -15.73 2.29
N PRO A 65 -4.98 -15.92 1.04
CA PRO A 65 -4.85 -17.25 0.45
C PRO A 65 -3.78 -18.09 1.16
N PHE A 66 -2.71 -17.48 1.68
CA PHE A 66 -1.69 -18.21 2.45
C PHE A 66 -2.23 -18.64 3.81
N ALA A 67 -2.98 -17.77 4.49
CA ALA A 67 -3.56 -18.10 5.80
C ALA A 67 -4.62 -19.21 5.69
N ALA A 68 -5.43 -19.21 4.63
CA ALA A 68 -6.41 -20.28 4.37
C ALA A 68 -5.73 -21.64 4.19
N VAL A 69 -4.69 -21.69 3.34
CA VAL A 69 -3.91 -22.92 3.10
C VAL A 69 -3.18 -23.36 4.36
N ALA A 70 -2.53 -22.44 5.09
CA ALA A 70 -1.85 -22.75 6.35
C ALA A 70 -2.83 -23.34 7.39
N GLY A 71 -4.06 -22.84 7.46
CA GLY A 71 -5.10 -23.36 8.34
C GLY A 71 -5.50 -24.80 8.02
N VAL A 72 -5.58 -25.18 6.73
CA VAL A 72 -5.83 -26.57 6.32
C VAL A 72 -4.64 -27.46 6.63
N LEU A 73 -3.42 -27.03 6.27
CA LEU A 73 -2.20 -27.79 6.55
C LEU A 73 -1.98 -28.03 8.05
N ALA A 74 -2.39 -27.09 8.91
CA ALA A 74 -2.31 -27.26 10.37
C ALA A 74 -3.33 -28.27 10.91
N ARG A 75 -4.50 -28.42 10.26
CA ARG A 75 -5.59 -29.31 10.69
C ARG A 75 -5.49 -30.72 10.11
N SER A 76 -4.72 -30.90 9.04
CA SER A 76 -4.57 -32.16 8.30
C SER A 76 -3.12 -32.66 8.32
N PRO A 77 -2.72 -33.45 9.35
CA PRO A 77 -1.35 -33.99 9.48
C PRO A 77 -0.90 -34.87 8.30
N GLU A 78 -1.84 -35.39 7.52
CA GLU A 78 -1.64 -36.18 6.31
C GLU A 78 -1.29 -35.34 5.07
N LEU A 79 -1.62 -34.04 5.04
CA LEU A 79 -1.30 -33.15 3.93
C LEU A 79 0.12 -32.61 4.08
N LYS A 80 1.09 -33.41 3.65
CA LYS A 80 2.51 -33.08 3.71
C LYS A 80 3.23 -33.35 2.38
N PRO A 81 4.24 -32.55 2.01
CA PRO A 81 4.95 -32.71 0.74
C PRO A 81 5.68 -34.06 0.62
N GLU A 82 6.11 -34.67 1.74
CA GLU A 82 6.78 -35.98 1.72
C GLU A 82 5.85 -37.09 1.20
N ASN A 83 4.53 -36.93 1.37
CA ASN A 83 3.55 -37.90 0.92
C ASN A 83 3.35 -37.90 -0.60
N CYS A 84 3.90 -36.90 -1.32
CA CYS A 84 3.91 -36.89 -2.78
C CYS A 84 4.85 -37.93 -3.40
N GLN A 85 5.73 -38.54 -2.61
CA GLN A 85 6.68 -39.56 -3.05
C GLN A 85 6.27 -40.97 -2.64
N ALA A 86 5.12 -41.13 -1.96
CA ALA A 86 4.65 -42.43 -1.50
C ALA A 86 4.23 -43.34 -2.68
N ALA A 87 4.46 -44.65 -2.53
CA ALA A 87 4.13 -45.63 -3.57
C ALA A 87 2.61 -45.75 -3.83
N ALA A 88 1.78 -45.44 -2.83
CA ALA A 88 0.33 -45.35 -2.93
C ALA A 88 -0.12 -44.00 -2.34
N ILE A 89 -0.46 -43.05 -3.22
CA ILE A 89 -0.86 -41.69 -2.83
C ILE A 89 -2.38 -41.59 -2.85
N ASN A 90 -2.97 -41.05 -1.78
CA ASN A 90 -4.40 -40.71 -1.75
C ASN A 90 -4.70 -39.66 -2.84
N ASP A 91 -5.78 -39.85 -3.60
CA ASP A 91 -6.19 -38.93 -4.67
C ASP A 91 -6.40 -37.48 -4.21
N GLY A 92 -6.72 -37.23 -2.93
CA GLY A 92 -6.73 -35.88 -2.35
C GLY A 92 -5.34 -35.26 -2.30
N ILE A 93 -4.35 -35.99 -1.78
CA ILE A 93 -2.95 -35.54 -1.67
C ILE A 93 -2.33 -35.35 -3.05
N LYS A 94 -2.62 -36.28 -3.97
CA LYS A 94 -2.04 -36.30 -5.33
C LYS A 94 -2.30 -35.01 -6.10
N ARG A 95 -3.45 -34.34 -5.87
CA ARG A 95 -3.80 -33.06 -6.52
C ARG A 95 -2.86 -31.92 -6.14
N HIS A 96 -2.31 -31.92 -4.92
CA HIS A 96 -1.37 -30.90 -4.44
C HIS A 96 0.09 -31.17 -4.83
N CYS A 97 0.38 -32.35 -5.38
CA CYS A 97 1.72 -32.74 -5.80
C CYS A 97 2.06 -32.31 -7.22
N GLN A 98 1.06 -31.88 -8.00
CA GLN A 98 1.21 -31.50 -9.39
C GLN A 98 1.06 -30.00 -9.56
N SER A 99 1.92 -29.40 -10.39
CA SER A 99 1.75 -28.00 -10.75
C SER A 99 0.47 -27.80 -11.57
N PRO A 100 -0.31 -26.74 -11.32
CA PRO A 100 -1.47 -26.36 -12.15
C PRO A 100 -1.06 -25.99 -13.59
N LEU A 101 0.24 -25.80 -13.85
CA LEU A 101 0.79 -25.55 -15.19
C LEU A 101 1.06 -26.84 -15.99
N ASN A 102 0.82 -28.03 -15.42
CA ASN A 102 1.10 -29.29 -16.09
C ASN A 102 0.09 -29.56 -17.24
N GLU A 103 0.56 -30.18 -18.33
CA GLU A 103 -0.24 -30.37 -19.56
C GLU A 103 -1.51 -31.18 -19.34
N SER A 104 -1.49 -32.15 -18.43
CA SER A 104 -2.67 -32.98 -18.10
C SER A 104 -3.75 -32.24 -17.31
N ALA A 105 -3.42 -31.10 -16.71
CA ALA A 105 -4.36 -30.27 -15.94
C ALA A 105 -5.06 -29.21 -16.81
N LEU A 106 -4.58 -28.98 -18.04
CA LEU A 106 -5.08 -27.95 -18.95
C LEU A 106 -5.95 -28.59 -20.03
N GLU A 107 -7.27 -28.39 -19.97
CA GLU A 107 -8.20 -28.88 -21.01
C GLU A 107 -8.01 -28.11 -22.35
N GLY A 108 -7.66 -28.84 -23.40
CA GLY A 108 -7.64 -28.42 -24.82
C GLY A 108 -7.51 -26.90 -25.11
N PRO A 109 -8.58 -26.23 -25.61
CA PRO A 109 -8.53 -24.86 -26.15
C PRO A 109 -8.23 -23.74 -25.13
N LEU A 110 -8.09 -24.04 -23.83
CA LEU A 110 -7.56 -23.10 -22.83
C LEU A 110 -6.06 -22.88 -23.01
N ARG A 111 -5.34 -23.89 -23.51
CA ARG A 111 -3.86 -23.91 -23.59
C ARG A 111 -3.29 -22.81 -24.50
N GLU A 112 -3.93 -22.54 -25.64
CA GLU A 112 -3.43 -21.57 -26.63
C GLU A 112 -3.72 -20.10 -26.27
N ARG A 113 -4.54 -19.85 -25.24
CA ARG A 113 -4.92 -18.49 -24.80
C ARG A 113 -4.97 -18.35 -23.27
N LEU A 114 -4.08 -19.05 -22.56
CA LEU A 114 -3.95 -18.93 -21.11
C LEU A 114 -3.01 -17.76 -20.75
N LEU A 115 -3.42 -16.93 -19.79
CA LEU A 115 -2.56 -15.99 -19.09
C LEU A 115 -2.13 -16.60 -17.75
N VAL A 116 -0.82 -16.71 -17.53
CA VAL A 116 -0.26 -17.10 -16.22
C VAL A 116 0.17 -15.82 -15.50
N MET A 117 -0.43 -15.56 -14.35
CA MET A 117 -0.16 -14.38 -13.54
C MET A 117 0.41 -14.81 -12.19
N VAL A 118 1.65 -14.41 -11.91
CA VAL A 118 2.29 -14.62 -10.61
C VAL A 118 2.17 -13.33 -9.81
N ALA A 119 1.69 -13.44 -8.58
CA ALA A 119 1.58 -12.34 -7.63
C ALA A 119 2.51 -12.59 -6.44
N PRO A 120 3.77 -12.11 -6.50
CA PRO A 120 4.69 -12.12 -5.37
C PRO A 120 4.12 -11.27 -4.23
N VAL A 121 4.07 -11.83 -3.03
CA VAL A 121 3.67 -11.15 -1.79
C VAL A 121 4.52 -11.66 -0.63
N SER A 122 4.59 -10.94 0.49
CA SER A 122 5.31 -11.43 1.68
C SER A 122 4.73 -12.75 2.19
N GLY A 123 5.57 -13.73 2.49
CA GLY A 123 5.24 -14.92 3.27
C GLY A 123 5.35 -14.70 4.78
N ALA A 124 5.80 -13.52 5.23
CA ALA A 124 6.00 -13.27 6.65
C ALA A 124 4.66 -13.30 7.45
N PRO A 125 4.72 -13.74 8.71
CA PRO A 125 3.54 -14.08 9.52
C PRO A 125 2.96 -12.91 10.32
N TYR A 126 3.44 -11.69 10.10
CA TYR A 126 3.04 -10.51 10.87
C TYR A 126 1.69 -9.93 10.38
N SER A 127 0.97 -9.25 11.27
CA SER A 127 -0.43 -8.82 11.06
C SER A 127 -0.60 -7.85 9.89
N GLU A 128 0.37 -6.96 9.69
CA GLU A 128 0.45 -6.04 8.57
C GLU A 128 0.66 -6.77 7.24
N GLN A 129 1.41 -7.89 7.23
CA GLN A 129 1.56 -8.71 6.02
C GLN A 129 0.28 -9.43 5.67
N HIS A 130 -0.45 -9.94 6.66
CA HIS A 130 -1.78 -10.51 6.43
C HIS A 130 -2.75 -9.48 5.82
N GLU A 131 -2.75 -8.25 6.32
CA GLU A 131 -3.58 -7.18 5.73
C GLU A 131 -3.10 -6.79 4.34
N SER A 132 -1.78 -6.66 4.12
CA SER A 132 -1.19 -6.40 2.81
C SER A 132 -1.62 -7.45 1.77
N ARG A 133 -1.51 -8.75 2.10
CA ARG A 133 -1.95 -9.85 1.22
C ARG A 133 -3.43 -9.78 0.89
N ARG A 134 -4.30 -9.51 1.88
CA ARG A 134 -5.76 -9.32 1.64
C ARG A 134 -6.04 -8.16 0.69
N ARG A 135 -5.33 -7.04 0.88
CA ARG A 135 -5.48 -5.83 0.06
C ARG A 135 -5.01 -6.07 -1.37
N THR A 136 -3.85 -6.69 -1.55
CA THR A 136 -3.30 -7.05 -2.86
C THR A 136 -4.21 -8.03 -3.59
N ARG A 137 -4.73 -9.07 -2.89
CA ARG A 137 -5.74 -9.98 -3.45
C ARG A 137 -6.96 -9.23 -3.94
N TYR A 138 -7.56 -8.41 -3.09
CA TYR A 138 -8.73 -7.62 -3.50
C TYR A 138 -8.49 -6.79 -4.77
N ALA A 139 -7.34 -6.11 -4.85
CA ALA A 139 -6.99 -5.26 -6.00
C ALA A 139 -6.80 -6.05 -7.30
N ILE A 140 -6.08 -7.18 -7.25
CA ILE A 140 -5.86 -8.04 -8.41
C ILE A 140 -7.20 -8.63 -8.87
N LEU A 141 -8.01 -9.16 -7.95
CA LEU A 141 -9.32 -9.72 -8.29
C LEU A 141 -10.26 -8.67 -8.90
N ALA A 142 -10.23 -7.44 -8.38
CA ALA A 142 -10.98 -6.33 -8.96
C ALA A 142 -10.49 -5.99 -10.38
N GLY A 143 -9.18 -6.02 -10.63
CA GLY A 143 -8.59 -5.82 -11.95
C GLY A 143 -9.02 -6.88 -12.96
N LEU A 144 -8.98 -8.16 -12.55
CA LEU A 144 -9.49 -9.28 -13.36
C LEU A 144 -10.97 -9.11 -13.68
N ASN A 145 -11.77 -8.71 -12.68
CA ASN A 145 -13.21 -8.45 -12.84
C ASN A 145 -13.49 -7.31 -13.83
N ALA A 146 -12.69 -6.23 -13.79
CA ALA A 146 -12.78 -5.10 -14.70
C ALA A 146 -12.38 -5.46 -16.14
N GLU A 147 -11.52 -6.47 -16.33
CA GLU A 147 -11.13 -7.01 -17.63
C GLU A 147 -12.03 -8.16 -18.13
N GLY A 148 -13.18 -8.38 -17.49
CA GLY A 148 -14.18 -9.35 -17.96
C GLY A 148 -13.97 -10.78 -17.51
N PHE A 149 -13.10 -11.04 -16.53
CA PHE A 149 -12.87 -12.36 -15.96
C PHE A 149 -13.63 -12.55 -14.64
N ALA A 150 -14.03 -13.79 -14.34
CA ALA A 150 -14.65 -14.19 -13.08
C ALA A 150 -13.97 -15.45 -12.52
N PRO A 151 -13.91 -15.62 -11.18
CA PRO A 151 -13.32 -16.80 -10.58
C PRO A 151 -14.13 -18.05 -10.94
N LEU A 152 -13.43 -19.13 -11.29
CA LEU A 152 -14.04 -20.43 -11.56
C LEU A 152 -14.63 -21.04 -10.27
N ASP A 153 -13.97 -20.80 -9.14
CA ASP A 153 -14.47 -21.12 -7.80
C ASP A 153 -14.30 -19.90 -6.88
N ALA A 154 -15.41 -19.33 -6.42
CA ALA A 154 -15.44 -18.14 -5.57
C ALA A 154 -15.37 -18.46 -4.06
N GLU A 155 -15.38 -19.74 -3.70
CA GLU A 155 -15.43 -20.21 -2.30
C GLU A 155 -14.20 -21.03 -1.91
N HIS A 156 -13.34 -21.38 -2.86
CA HIS A 156 -12.15 -22.19 -2.61
C HIS A 156 -10.91 -21.69 -3.35
N VAL A 157 -9.74 -21.91 -2.74
CA VAL A 157 -8.43 -21.77 -3.37
C VAL A 157 -7.79 -23.14 -3.55
N GLY A 158 -6.96 -23.29 -4.57
CA GLY A 158 -6.10 -24.45 -4.74
C GLY A 158 -4.72 -24.18 -4.16
N PHE A 159 -3.94 -25.22 -3.93
CA PHE A 159 -2.51 -25.06 -3.66
C PHE A 159 -1.72 -26.28 -4.15
N TYR A 160 -0.43 -26.08 -4.39
CA TYR A 160 0.49 -27.17 -4.68
C TYR A 160 1.87 -26.94 -4.03
N TRP A 161 2.68 -28.00 -4.00
CA TRP A 161 4.05 -27.98 -3.51
C TRP A 161 5.05 -28.04 -4.68
N PRO A 162 5.70 -26.91 -5.06
CA PRO A 162 6.61 -26.87 -6.21
C PRO A 162 7.79 -27.86 -6.12
N GLY A 163 8.23 -28.20 -4.91
CA GLY A 163 9.39 -29.07 -4.66
C GLY A 163 9.09 -30.54 -4.38
N ALA A 164 7.81 -30.96 -4.37
CA ALA A 164 7.45 -32.29 -3.88
C ALA A 164 7.81 -33.44 -4.85
N ALA A 165 7.89 -33.16 -6.16
CA ALA A 165 8.18 -34.15 -7.19
C ALA A 165 9.70 -34.34 -7.48
N THR A 166 10.60 -33.70 -6.73
CA THR A 166 12.04 -33.70 -7.04
C THR A 166 12.88 -34.68 -6.19
N PRO A 167 13.81 -35.44 -6.80
CA PRO A 167 14.88 -36.12 -6.07
C PRO A 167 15.80 -35.11 -5.36
N ALA A 168 16.32 -35.49 -4.19
CA ALA A 168 17.10 -34.65 -3.29
C ALA A 168 18.32 -33.92 -3.92
N ALA A 169 18.88 -34.43 -5.03
CA ALA A 169 20.04 -33.85 -5.70
C ALA A 169 19.73 -32.54 -6.50
N ALA A 170 18.46 -32.20 -6.74
CA ALA A 170 18.07 -31.07 -7.58
C ALA A 170 17.56 -29.84 -6.79
N GLN A 171 17.88 -29.76 -5.49
CA GLN A 171 17.44 -28.74 -4.52
C GLN A 171 18.34 -27.47 -4.46
N GLN A 172 19.24 -27.26 -5.43
CA GLN A 172 20.16 -26.10 -5.40
C GLN A 172 19.46 -24.73 -5.57
N VAL A 173 18.19 -24.69 -5.97
CA VAL A 173 17.41 -23.45 -6.10
C VAL A 173 16.23 -23.53 -5.12
N GLN A 174 16.21 -22.64 -4.12
CA GLN A 174 15.07 -22.52 -3.22
C GLN A 174 13.80 -22.19 -4.02
N SER A 175 12.69 -22.79 -3.63
CA SER A 175 11.38 -22.55 -4.21
C SER A 175 10.41 -22.31 -3.05
N PRO A 176 9.30 -21.58 -3.27
CA PRO A 176 8.27 -21.42 -2.25
C PRO A 176 7.84 -22.79 -1.71
N LYS A 177 7.62 -22.86 -0.39
CA LYS A 177 7.19 -24.10 0.26
C LYS A 177 5.82 -24.53 -0.26
N VAL A 178 4.92 -23.58 -0.47
CA VAL A 178 3.55 -23.80 -0.94
C VAL A 178 3.16 -22.63 -1.84
N VAL A 179 2.38 -22.93 -2.88
CA VAL A 179 1.87 -21.90 -3.81
C VAL A 179 0.35 -22.06 -3.92
N PRO A 180 -0.42 -21.16 -3.29
CA PRO A 180 -1.85 -21.06 -3.52
C PRO A 180 -2.14 -20.58 -4.96
N PHE A 181 -3.25 -21.03 -5.54
CA PHE A 181 -3.65 -20.65 -6.89
C PHE A 181 -5.17 -20.55 -7.06
N GLU A 182 -5.58 -19.78 -8.07
CA GLU A 182 -6.97 -19.53 -8.42
C GLU A 182 -7.15 -19.50 -9.93
N TRP A 183 -8.19 -20.16 -10.46
CA TRP A 183 -8.56 -20.13 -11.87
C TRP A 183 -9.64 -19.10 -12.16
N PHE A 184 -9.53 -18.43 -13.31
CA PHE A 184 -10.53 -17.50 -13.82
C PHE A 184 -10.90 -17.79 -15.26
N GLU A 185 -12.16 -17.55 -15.59
CA GLU A 185 -12.72 -17.68 -16.93
C GLU A 185 -13.41 -16.38 -17.39
N PRO A 186 -13.55 -16.16 -18.71
CA PRO A 186 -14.35 -15.07 -19.25
C PRO A 186 -15.80 -15.11 -18.74
N LYS A 187 -16.32 -13.97 -18.26
CA LYS A 187 -17.72 -13.83 -17.83
C LYS A 187 -18.72 -14.14 -18.94
N SER A 188 -18.35 -13.84 -20.18
CA SER A 188 -19.16 -14.06 -21.37
C SER A 188 -18.34 -14.76 -22.43
N ARG A 189 -18.86 -15.88 -22.95
CA ARG A 189 -18.25 -16.60 -24.08
C ARG A 189 -18.33 -15.84 -25.41
N ARG A 190 -19.11 -14.75 -25.46
CA ARG A 190 -19.27 -13.89 -26.65
C ARG A 190 -18.23 -12.78 -26.72
N ASP A 191 -17.57 -12.48 -25.60
CA ASP A 191 -16.59 -11.40 -25.53
C ASP A 191 -15.30 -11.90 -26.15
N SER A 192 -14.78 -11.17 -27.14
CA SER A 192 -13.49 -11.46 -27.77
C SER A 192 -12.34 -11.01 -26.85
N LEU A 193 -12.22 -11.65 -25.68
CA LEU A 193 -11.12 -11.40 -24.76
C LEU A 193 -9.79 -11.94 -25.31
N PRO A 194 -8.65 -11.33 -24.96
CA PRO A 194 -7.33 -11.80 -25.40
C PRO A 194 -7.01 -13.21 -24.87
N TYR A 195 -7.54 -13.56 -23.69
CA TYR A 195 -7.30 -14.82 -23.03
C TYR A 195 -8.61 -15.59 -22.80
N LYS A 196 -8.54 -16.91 -22.84
CA LYS A 196 -9.66 -17.84 -22.54
C LYS A 196 -9.65 -18.34 -21.11
N GLY A 197 -8.57 -18.09 -20.37
CA GLY A 197 -8.47 -18.37 -18.95
C GLY A 197 -7.28 -17.61 -18.33
N VAL A 198 -7.35 -17.38 -17.03
CA VAL A 198 -6.24 -16.81 -16.24
C VAL A 198 -5.95 -17.76 -15.07
N LEU A 199 -4.68 -18.09 -14.89
CA LEU A 199 -4.17 -18.77 -13.70
C LEU A 199 -3.44 -17.76 -12.83
N LEU A 200 -3.98 -17.47 -11.65
CA LEU A 200 -3.34 -16.62 -10.65
C LEU A 200 -2.58 -17.48 -9.65
N LEU A 201 -1.28 -17.22 -9.48
CA LEU A 201 -0.36 -17.94 -8.59
C LEU A 201 0.12 -16.98 -7.50
N TRP A 202 -0.23 -17.26 -6.24
CA TRP A 202 0.23 -16.51 -5.08
C TRP A 202 1.62 -16.99 -4.67
N PHE A 203 2.61 -16.12 -4.80
CA PHE A 203 4.02 -16.49 -4.67
C PHE A 203 4.62 -15.87 -3.40
N ASP A 204 5.23 -16.68 -2.55
CA ASP A 204 5.97 -16.22 -1.38
C ASP A 204 7.29 -15.57 -1.83
N GLU A 205 7.31 -14.24 -1.85
CA GLU A 205 8.45 -13.45 -2.30
C GLU A 205 9.68 -13.64 -1.40
N ASP A 206 9.48 -13.96 -0.11
CA ASP A 206 10.57 -14.16 0.85
C ASP A 206 11.43 -15.39 0.48
N ALA A 207 10.93 -16.27 -0.40
CA ALA A 207 11.69 -17.40 -0.95
C ALA A 207 12.76 -16.99 -1.99
N LEU A 208 12.65 -15.81 -2.62
CA LEU A 208 13.49 -15.39 -3.74
C LEU A 208 14.95 -15.09 -3.38
N LEU A 209 15.19 -14.69 -2.13
CA LEU A 209 16.51 -14.34 -1.59
C LEU A 209 17.35 -13.50 -2.58
N ASN A 210 18.51 -14.01 -3.01
CA ASN A 210 19.52 -13.26 -3.78
C ASN A 210 19.52 -13.58 -5.29
N ALA A 211 18.59 -14.41 -5.79
CA ALA A 211 18.54 -14.79 -7.20
C ALA A 211 17.10 -14.81 -7.76
N PRO A 212 16.35 -13.69 -7.62
CA PRO A 212 14.93 -13.63 -7.96
C PRO A 212 14.63 -14.00 -9.42
N LEU A 213 15.41 -13.53 -10.39
CA LEU A 213 15.14 -13.78 -11.81
C LEU A 213 15.27 -15.26 -12.12
N LYS A 214 16.37 -15.89 -11.71
CA LYS A 214 16.59 -17.34 -11.86
C LYS A 214 15.52 -18.14 -11.13
N GLN A 215 15.08 -17.71 -9.94
CA GLN A 215 14.03 -18.40 -9.20
C GLN A 215 12.67 -18.31 -9.89
N PHE A 216 12.28 -17.14 -10.42
CA PHE A 216 11.06 -17.02 -11.22
C PHE A 216 11.11 -17.88 -12.49
N GLU A 217 12.24 -17.86 -13.21
CA GLU A 217 12.42 -18.71 -14.39
C GLU A 217 12.37 -20.19 -14.04
N HIS A 218 12.99 -20.61 -12.92
CA HIS A 218 12.93 -21.99 -12.44
C HIS A 218 11.53 -22.40 -12.02
N PHE A 219 10.80 -21.50 -11.37
CA PHE A 219 9.41 -21.72 -10.98
C PHE A 219 8.49 -21.93 -12.19
N LEU A 220 8.64 -21.11 -13.24
CA LEU A 220 7.78 -21.15 -14.42
C LEU A 220 8.23 -22.21 -15.45
N CYS A 221 9.51 -22.27 -15.78
CA CYS A 221 10.00 -22.91 -17.00
C CYS A 221 10.73 -24.24 -16.78
N ARG A 222 11.02 -24.63 -15.53
CA ARG A 222 11.76 -25.87 -15.25
C ARG A 222 11.09 -27.10 -15.86
N SER A 223 9.77 -27.21 -15.72
CA SER A 223 9.00 -28.33 -16.28
C SER A 223 9.06 -28.33 -17.81
N LEU A 224 8.96 -27.16 -18.44
CA LEU A 224 9.05 -27.00 -19.90
C LEU A 224 10.38 -27.49 -20.46
N VAL A 225 11.48 -27.11 -19.80
CA VAL A 225 12.84 -27.54 -20.21
C VAL A 225 13.03 -29.03 -20.02
N ALA A 226 12.54 -29.59 -18.90
CA ALA A 226 12.63 -31.02 -18.63
C ALA A 226 11.82 -31.86 -19.64
N SER A 227 10.64 -31.39 -20.04
CA SER A 227 9.75 -32.10 -20.98
C SER A 227 10.03 -31.80 -22.45
N ARG A 228 10.87 -30.80 -22.76
CA ARG A 228 11.05 -30.23 -24.11
C ARG A 228 9.73 -29.79 -24.76
N SER A 229 8.77 -29.34 -23.94
CA SER A 229 7.46 -28.86 -24.41
C SER A 229 7.48 -27.35 -24.66
N PRO A 230 6.71 -26.84 -25.63
CA PRO A 230 6.40 -25.41 -25.68
C PRO A 230 5.62 -24.99 -24.44
N ALA A 231 5.69 -23.71 -24.08
CA ALA A 231 4.90 -23.16 -22.99
C ALA A 231 3.40 -23.41 -23.24
N PRO A 232 2.65 -23.96 -22.27
CA PRO A 232 1.22 -24.19 -22.41
C PRO A 232 0.38 -22.92 -22.15
N TRP A 233 0.99 -21.75 -22.24
CA TRP A 233 0.36 -20.45 -22.03
C TRP A 233 0.74 -19.47 -23.13
N ALA A 234 -0.14 -18.49 -23.37
CA ALA A 234 0.10 -17.42 -24.33
C ALA A 234 0.98 -16.31 -23.74
N LYS A 235 0.84 -16.03 -22.44
CA LYS A 235 1.61 -14.99 -21.74
C LYS A 235 1.85 -15.36 -20.28
N ALA A 236 3.04 -15.06 -19.78
CA ALA A 236 3.34 -15.07 -18.34
C ALA A 236 3.63 -13.65 -17.86
N THR A 237 3.09 -13.28 -16.70
CA THR A 237 3.28 -11.97 -16.08
C THR A 237 3.56 -12.11 -14.60
N ILE A 238 4.42 -11.25 -14.07
CA ILE A 238 4.71 -11.14 -12.64
C ILE A 238 4.25 -9.74 -12.19
N LEU A 239 3.29 -9.68 -11.28
CA LEU A 239 2.78 -8.44 -10.69
C LEU A 239 3.67 -8.00 -9.50
N GLY A 240 4.95 -7.79 -9.77
CA GLY A 240 5.96 -7.49 -8.77
C GLY A 240 7.35 -7.24 -9.38
N PRO A 241 8.42 -7.24 -8.57
CA PRO A 241 8.44 -7.64 -7.15
C PRO A 241 7.68 -6.67 -6.23
N SER A 242 7.27 -7.15 -5.07
CA SER A 242 6.64 -6.33 -4.04
C SER A 242 7.66 -5.53 -3.23
N PHE A 243 8.86 -6.07 -3.03
CA PHE A 243 9.88 -5.42 -2.21
C PHE A 243 10.99 -4.78 -3.02
N SER A 244 11.39 -3.58 -2.59
CA SER A 244 12.58 -2.89 -3.09
C SER A 244 13.87 -3.70 -2.91
N THR A 245 13.95 -4.56 -1.88
CA THR A 245 15.07 -5.49 -1.69
C THR A 245 15.17 -6.51 -2.82
N THR A 246 14.03 -7.08 -3.22
CA THR A 246 13.96 -8.05 -4.32
C THR A 246 14.28 -7.35 -5.64
N LEU A 247 13.80 -6.12 -5.84
CA LEU A 247 14.13 -5.33 -7.03
C LEU A 247 15.64 -5.03 -7.12
N GLN A 248 16.29 -4.69 -6.00
CA GLN A 248 17.76 -4.57 -5.94
C GLN A 248 18.45 -5.89 -6.31
N ALA A 249 18.00 -7.01 -5.73
CA ALA A 249 18.56 -8.32 -6.05
C ALA A 249 18.39 -8.70 -7.53
N MET A 250 17.29 -8.28 -8.18
CA MET A 250 17.12 -8.45 -9.63
C MET A 250 18.15 -7.63 -10.43
N VAL A 251 18.48 -6.42 -10.00
CA VAL A 251 19.51 -5.58 -10.63
C VAL A 251 20.90 -6.21 -10.48
N ASP A 252 21.23 -6.66 -9.27
CA ASP A 252 22.52 -7.30 -8.97
C ASP A 252 22.69 -8.59 -9.78
N GLU A 253 21.64 -9.40 -9.88
CA GLU A 253 21.61 -10.63 -10.68
C GLU A 253 21.73 -10.33 -12.18
N SER A 254 21.01 -9.31 -12.68
CA SER A 254 21.04 -8.91 -14.09
C SER A 254 22.39 -8.37 -14.53
N SER A 255 23.13 -7.73 -13.62
CA SER A 255 24.47 -7.20 -13.89
C SER A 255 25.52 -8.30 -14.13
N ASN A 256 25.22 -9.54 -13.75
CA ASN A 256 26.11 -10.68 -13.94
C ASN A 256 26.05 -11.23 -15.37
N LYS A 257 27.11 -10.97 -16.16
CA LYS A 257 27.23 -11.40 -17.57
C LYS A 257 27.16 -12.92 -17.81
N SER A 258 27.23 -13.75 -16.76
CA SER A 258 27.10 -15.20 -16.85
C SER A 258 25.63 -15.70 -16.79
N ARG A 259 24.64 -14.80 -16.73
CA ARG A 259 23.22 -15.19 -16.66
C ARG A 259 22.79 -15.89 -17.95
N SER A 260 22.46 -17.17 -17.84
CA SER A 260 21.72 -17.91 -18.87
C SER A 260 20.26 -17.98 -18.46
N SER A 261 19.36 -17.62 -19.38
CA SER A 261 17.93 -17.76 -19.14
C SER A 261 17.51 -19.21 -19.31
N LEU A 262 16.77 -19.75 -18.35
CA LEU A 262 16.18 -21.08 -18.42
C LEU A 262 14.94 -21.09 -19.34
N CYS A 263 14.22 -19.97 -19.40
CA CYS A 263 12.98 -19.85 -20.15
C CYS A 263 13.24 -19.63 -21.65
N PRO A 264 12.53 -20.34 -22.55
CA PRO A 264 12.39 -19.95 -23.94
C PRO A 264 11.85 -18.51 -24.05
N ASP A 265 12.22 -17.78 -25.11
CA ASP A 265 11.82 -16.36 -25.27
C ASP A 265 10.30 -16.15 -25.21
N SER A 266 9.51 -17.08 -25.78
CA SER A 266 8.04 -17.05 -25.75
C SER A 266 7.43 -17.31 -24.36
N ALA A 267 8.22 -17.85 -23.43
CA ALA A 267 7.79 -18.21 -22.08
C ALA A 267 8.27 -17.23 -21.01
N ARG A 268 9.13 -16.27 -21.37
CA ARG A 268 9.70 -15.32 -20.41
C ARG A 268 8.60 -14.42 -19.83
N PRO A 269 8.56 -14.23 -18.50
CA PRO A 269 7.57 -13.38 -17.88
C PRO A 269 7.87 -11.89 -18.11
N GLU A 270 6.81 -11.10 -18.20
CA GLU A 270 6.86 -9.63 -18.11
C GLU A 270 6.61 -9.19 -16.66
N PHE A 271 7.40 -8.24 -16.16
CA PHE A 271 7.29 -7.72 -14.80
C PHE A 271 6.53 -6.40 -14.79
N TYR A 272 5.53 -6.30 -13.91
CA TYR A 272 4.71 -5.11 -13.69
C TYR A 272 4.84 -4.70 -12.21
N VAL A 273 5.80 -3.84 -11.92
CA VAL A 273 6.23 -3.48 -10.56
C VAL A 273 5.22 -2.50 -9.94
N ASN A 274 4.42 -2.97 -9.00
CA ASN A 274 3.31 -2.20 -8.42
C ASN A 274 3.54 -1.70 -6.98
N SER A 275 4.67 -2.04 -6.35
CA SER A 275 4.93 -1.70 -4.93
C SER A 275 6.40 -1.47 -4.56
N ALA A 276 7.37 -2.01 -5.30
CA ALA A 276 8.78 -1.66 -5.10
C ALA A 276 9.10 -0.26 -5.67
N THR A 277 9.21 0.74 -4.81
CA THR A 277 9.36 2.17 -5.19
C THR A 277 10.79 2.70 -5.18
N ALA A 278 11.79 1.88 -4.77
CA ALA A 278 13.19 2.32 -4.72
C ALA A 278 13.61 2.97 -6.04
N ASP A 279 14.30 4.10 -5.95
CA ASP A 279 14.61 4.96 -7.08
C ASP A 279 15.84 4.49 -7.87
N ASP A 280 15.86 4.87 -9.15
CA ASP A 280 16.87 4.40 -10.08
C ASP A 280 18.31 4.75 -9.63
N PRO A 281 18.63 5.97 -9.11
CA PRO A 281 19.97 6.28 -8.57
C PRO A 281 20.43 5.39 -7.43
N THR A 282 19.50 4.83 -6.66
CA THR A 282 19.80 3.86 -5.61
C THR A 282 20.06 2.48 -6.20
N LEU A 283 19.23 2.05 -7.14
CA LEU A 283 19.26 0.70 -7.69
C LEU A 283 20.40 0.48 -8.68
N ILE A 284 20.61 1.42 -9.60
CA ILE A 284 21.49 1.31 -10.78
C ILE A 284 22.46 2.50 -10.87
N SER A 285 23.08 2.87 -9.75
CA SER A 285 24.00 4.01 -9.64
C SER A 285 25.11 4.02 -10.70
N ASP A 286 25.72 2.86 -10.98
CA ASP A 286 26.78 2.70 -11.98
C ASP A 286 26.30 2.89 -13.42
N TYR A 287 25.04 2.53 -13.70
CA TYR A 287 24.42 2.75 -15.01
C TYR A 287 24.11 4.23 -15.19
N ILE A 288 23.57 4.85 -14.14
CA ILE A 288 23.23 6.27 -14.10
C ILE A 288 24.48 7.16 -14.24
N SER A 289 25.57 6.82 -13.55
CA SER A 289 26.82 7.58 -13.63
C SER A 289 27.37 7.73 -15.07
N ARG A 290 26.93 6.90 -16.02
CA ARG A 290 27.37 6.93 -17.42
C ARG A 290 26.63 7.93 -18.30
N GLY A 291 25.61 8.62 -17.81
CA GLY A 291 24.89 9.60 -18.62
C GLY A 291 23.85 9.05 -19.62
N PRO A 292 23.12 7.93 -19.39
CA PRO A 292 22.20 7.39 -20.41
C PRO A 292 21.06 8.35 -20.78
N SER A 293 20.55 8.26 -22.02
CA SER A 293 19.48 9.15 -22.51
C SER A 293 18.14 8.98 -21.77
N CYS A 294 17.93 7.83 -21.14
CA CYS A 294 16.75 7.48 -20.32
C CYS A 294 16.48 8.46 -19.18
N PHE A 295 17.46 9.30 -18.82
CA PHE A 295 17.30 10.31 -17.79
C PHE A 295 16.24 11.35 -18.06
N ARG A 296 16.04 11.69 -19.33
CA ARG A 296 15.04 12.69 -19.71
C ARG A 296 13.63 12.12 -19.67
N SER A 297 13.50 10.80 -19.79
CA SER A 297 12.23 10.08 -19.82
C SER A 297 11.87 9.41 -18.50
N ASP A 298 12.76 9.39 -17.50
CA ASP A 298 12.61 8.68 -16.22
C ASP A 298 12.35 7.16 -16.43
N THR A 299 12.99 6.58 -17.44
CA THR A 299 12.83 5.17 -17.87
C THR A 299 14.07 4.31 -17.61
N CYS A 300 15.04 4.80 -16.83
CA CYS A 300 16.36 4.20 -16.76
C CYS A 300 16.38 2.77 -16.24
N LEU A 301 15.57 2.44 -15.23
CA LEU A 301 15.46 1.06 -14.77
C LEU A 301 14.88 0.13 -15.85
N GLN A 302 13.88 0.60 -16.59
CA GLN A 302 13.28 -0.17 -17.69
C GLN A 302 14.31 -0.41 -18.80
N ASP A 303 15.05 0.62 -19.20
CA ASP A 303 16.08 0.53 -20.23
C ASP A 303 17.23 -0.39 -19.79
N PHE A 304 17.66 -0.29 -18.53
CA PHE A 304 18.65 -1.20 -17.94
C PHE A 304 18.22 -2.67 -18.02
N PHE A 305 16.97 -3.00 -17.66
CA PHE A 305 16.49 -4.38 -17.76
C PHE A 305 16.28 -4.82 -19.22
N ALA A 306 15.85 -3.92 -20.10
CA ALA A 306 15.66 -4.21 -21.51
C ALA A 306 16.99 -4.57 -22.20
N GLU A 307 18.08 -3.86 -21.88
CA GLU A 307 19.45 -4.20 -22.33
C GLU A 307 19.88 -5.61 -21.90
N ASN A 308 19.31 -6.12 -20.80
CA ASN A 308 19.55 -7.46 -20.26
C ASN A 308 18.48 -8.49 -20.66
N GLY A 309 17.63 -8.15 -21.64
CA GLY A 309 16.59 -9.05 -22.18
C GLY A 309 15.45 -9.34 -21.21
N ILE A 310 15.19 -8.43 -20.26
CA ILE A 310 14.14 -8.53 -19.25
C ILE A 310 13.13 -7.40 -19.51
N LYS A 311 11.85 -7.75 -19.63
CA LYS A 311 10.77 -6.78 -19.78
C LYS A 311 10.23 -6.41 -18.40
N LEU A 312 10.57 -5.22 -17.92
CA LEU A 312 10.13 -4.70 -16.64
C LEU A 312 9.50 -3.33 -16.80
N TYR A 313 8.30 -3.16 -16.26
CA TYR A 313 7.51 -1.94 -16.33
C TYR A 313 7.17 -1.48 -14.91
N ARG A 314 7.47 -0.22 -14.59
CA ARG A 314 6.99 0.40 -13.35
C ARG A 314 5.52 0.74 -13.48
N MET A 315 4.73 0.33 -12.49
CA MET A 315 3.31 0.64 -12.34
C MET A 315 3.05 1.48 -11.08
N ILE A 316 4.12 2.02 -10.48
CA ILE A 316 4.12 2.90 -9.31
C ILE A 316 5.28 3.90 -9.42
N ALA A 317 5.08 5.11 -8.90
CA ALA A 317 6.09 6.17 -8.87
C ALA A 317 7.31 5.79 -8.01
N THR A 318 8.44 6.42 -8.31
CA THR A 318 9.69 6.24 -7.55
C THR A 318 9.74 7.11 -6.29
N ASP A 319 10.54 6.70 -5.31
CA ASP A 319 10.82 7.50 -4.10
C ASP A 319 11.38 8.90 -4.46
N GLN A 320 12.17 9.00 -5.52
CA GLN A 320 12.66 10.28 -6.05
C GLN A 320 11.52 11.16 -6.54
N ALA A 321 10.57 10.61 -7.30
CA ALA A 321 9.42 11.37 -7.78
C ALA A 321 8.56 11.88 -6.61
N LEU A 322 8.34 11.04 -5.58
CA LEU A 322 7.64 11.46 -4.35
C LEU A 322 8.41 12.59 -3.64
N ALA A 323 9.73 12.48 -3.51
CA ALA A 323 10.57 13.49 -2.88
C ALA A 323 10.49 14.85 -3.60
N VAL A 324 10.48 14.86 -4.94
CA VAL A 324 10.31 16.10 -5.73
C VAL A 324 8.96 16.74 -5.47
N ALA A 325 7.88 15.94 -5.42
CA ALA A 325 6.54 16.44 -5.12
C ALA A 325 6.45 17.04 -3.71
N ILE A 326 7.02 16.38 -2.70
CA ILE A 326 7.10 16.90 -1.33
C ILE A 326 7.86 18.21 -1.29
N ARG A 327 9.04 18.27 -1.93
CA ARG A 327 9.88 19.48 -1.97
C ARG A 327 9.11 20.66 -2.55
N GLY A 328 8.42 20.44 -3.68
CA GLY A 328 7.60 21.47 -4.32
C GLY A 328 6.54 22.03 -3.37
N GLU A 329 5.78 21.14 -2.70
CA GLU A 329 4.74 21.55 -1.76
C GLU A 329 5.30 22.27 -0.52
N LEU A 330 6.42 21.79 0.04
CA LEU A 330 7.07 22.44 1.19
C LEU A 330 7.52 23.87 0.85
N ARG A 331 8.10 24.08 -0.33
CA ARG A 331 8.47 25.43 -0.83
C ARG A 331 7.25 26.34 -0.95
N LEU A 332 6.13 25.83 -1.46
CA LEU A 332 4.87 26.59 -1.55
C LEU A 332 4.33 27.00 -0.17
N ARG A 333 4.61 26.21 0.87
CA ARG A 333 4.23 26.52 2.26
C ARG A 333 5.28 27.33 3.03
N GLY A 334 6.30 27.84 2.34
CA GLY A 334 7.32 28.71 2.93
C GLY A 334 8.38 27.99 3.76
N VAL A 335 8.51 26.66 3.61
CA VAL A 335 9.64 25.89 4.14
C VAL A 335 10.76 25.94 3.10
N ASP A 336 11.86 26.61 3.44
CA ASP A 336 13.04 26.68 2.59
C ASP A 336 13.83 25.38 2.71
N ASP A 337 13.81 24.55 1.67
CA ASP A 337 14.53 23.27 1.62
C ASP A 337 16.06 23.42 1.50
N LYS A 338 16.61 24.61 1.80
CA LYS A 338 18.04 24.89 1.96
C LYS A 338 18.43 25.48 3.32
N ALA A 339 17.44 25.88 4.13
CA ALA A 339 17.70 26.61 5.37
C ALA A 339 16.73 26.23 6.51
N SER A 340 15.48 25.91 6.19
CA SER A 340 14.50 25.47 7.18
C SER A 340 14.87 24.12 7.77
N HIS A 341 14.76 24.00 9.09
CA HIS A 341 15.11 22.75 9.76
C HIS A 341 14.00 21.71 9.58
N ILE A 342 14.37 20.58 9.00
CA ILE A 342 13.46 19.49 8.65
C ILE A 342 13.92 18.21 9.34
N ALA A 343 13.03 17.53 10.06
CA ALA A 343 13.31 16.25 10.70
C ALA A 343 12.74 15.10 9.86
N LEU A 344 13.58 14.14 9.46
CA LEU A 344 13.16 12.91 8.80
C LEU A 344 13.21 11.76 9.80
N VAL A 345 12.07 11.12 10.06
CA VAL A 345 11.91 9.99 10.97
C VAL A 345 11.65 8.75 10.12
N SER A 346 12.54 7.75 10.19
CA SER A 346 12.54 6.62 9.26
C SER A 346 12.83 5.27 9.90
N GLU A 347 12.23 4.21 9.36
CA GLU A 347 12.64 2.82 9.65
C GLU A 347 14.11 2.61 9.26
N TRP A 348 14.90 1.97 10.11
CA TRP A 348 16.33 1.71 9.83
C TRP A 348 16.65 0.28 9.39
N ASP A 349 15.76 -0.67 9.64
CA ASP A 349 15.95 -2.11 9.43
C ASP A 349 15.51 -2.56 8.04
N THR A 350 14.63 -1.82 7.36
CA THR A 350 14.20 -2.10 5.98
C THR A 350 15.07 -1.36 4.94
N LEU A 351 15.30 -1.96 3.76
CA LEU A 351 16.01 -1.26 2.66
C LEU A 351 15.23 -0.03 2.22
N TYR A 352 13.91 -0.14 2.11
CA TYR A 352 13.02 0.98 1.81
C TYR A 352 13.19 2.12 2.83
N GLY A 353 13.13 1.82 4.13
CA GLY A 353 13.29 2.80 5.20
C GLY A 353 14.66 3.49 5.21
N ARG A 354 15.71 2.79 4.77
CA ARG A 354 17.05 3.38 4.61
C ARG A 354 17.19 4.22 3.33
N ALA A 355 16.60 3.80 2.23
CA ALA A 355 16.75 4.44 0.92
C ALA A 355 15.91 5.73 0.80
N LEU A 356 14.66 5.74 1.28
CA LEU A 356 13.75 6.87 1.11
C LEU A 356 14.27 8.20 1.71
N PRO A 357 14.83 8.24 2.95
CA PRO A 357 15.44 9.46 3.48
C PRO A 357 16.63 9.94 2.64
N ASP A 358 17.42 9.02 2.08
CA ASP A 358 18.54 9.34 1.22
C ASP A 358 18.03 9.94 -0.12
N SER A 359 16.92 9.43 -0.66
CA SER A 359 16.27 9.99 -1.86
C SER A 359 15.68 11.38 -1.63
N ILE A 360 15.05 11.61 -0.47
CA ILE A 360 14.62 12.95 -0.04
C ILE A 360 15.82 13.89 0.07
N ALA A 361 16.87 13.45 0.74
CA ALA A 361 18.08 14.25 0.91
C ALA A 361 18.71 14.59 -0.44
N ARG A 362 18.78 13.67 -1.40
CA ARG A 362 19.28 13.94 -2.76
C ARG A 362 18.47 15.00 -3.51
N CYS A 363 17.18 15.09 -3.27
CA CYS A 363 16.31 16.07 -3.91
C CYS A 363 16.30 17.42 -3.19
N PHE A 364 16.40 17.46 -1.87
CA PHE A 364 16.28 18.72 -1.12
C PHE A 364 17.58 19.53 -1.21
N GLY A 365 17.44 20.84 -1.38
CA GLY A 365 18.57 21.77 -1.47
C GLY A 365 19.06 22.05 -2.89
N GLU A 366 18.39 21.52 -3.91
CA GLU A 366 18.78 21.68 -5.32
C GLU A 366 18.02 22.82 -6.02
N ASP A 367 18.74 23.54 -6.88
CA ASP A 367 18.17 24.59 -7.74
C ASP A 367 17.61 24.01 -9.04
N GLU A 368 16.30 24.16 -9.25
CA GLU A 368 15.62 23.72 -10.47
C GLU A 368 16.17 24.37 -11.75
N ARG A 369 16.90 25.49 -11.63
CA ARG A 369 17.38 26.31 -12.76
C ARG A 369 18.82 26.00 -13.21
N ASN A 370 19.62 25.28 -12.41
CA ASN A 370 21.00 24.94 -12.76
C ASN A 370 21.12 23.53 -13.37
N GLY A 371 20.41 23.30 -14.48
CA GLY A 371 20.91 22.53 -15.62
C GLY A 371 21.57 21.16 -15.39
N THR A 372 21.13 20.33 -14.44
CA THR A 372 21.32 18.87 -14.58
C THR A 372 20.13 18.33 -15.36
N SER A 373 20.39 17.63 -16.45
CA SER A 373 19.35 17.01 -17.27
C SER A 373 18.68 15.87 -16.47
N GLY A 374 17.61 16.18 -15.72
CA GLY A 374 16.87 15.24 -14.86
C GLY A 374 15.93 15.96 -13.88
N ALA A 375 15.19 15.21 -13.05
CA ALA A 375 14.13 15.68 -12.12
C ALA A 375 14.56 16.67 -10.99
N GLY A 376 15.71 17.32 -11.12
CA GLY A 376 16.21 18.32 -10.18
C GLY A 376 16.72 17.77 -8.86
N CYS A 377 17.25 16.54 -8.81
CA CYS A 377 17.88 15.93 -7.62
C CYS A 377 19.37 15.63 -7.89
N ARG A 378 20.23 15.68 -6.85
CA ARG A 378 21.63 15.20 -6.94
C ARG A 378 21.65 13.71 -7.14
N GLN A 379 22.12 13.26 -8.30
CA GLN A 379 22.29 11.86 -8.59
C GLN A 379 23.62 11.36 -8.03
N THR A 380 23.67 10.10 -7.59
CA THR A 380 24.90 9.38 -7.18
C THR A 380 25.65 9.95 -5.98
N ASP A 381 25.03 10.87 -5.23
CA ASP A 381 25.59 11.37 -3.98
C ASP A 381 25.57 10.27 -2.92
N ALA A 382 26.74 9.68 -2.68
CA ALA A 382 26.93 8.60 -1.71
C ALA A 382 26.70 9.05 -0.26
N ALA A 383 26.70 10.36 0.00
CA ALA A 383 26.50 10.91 1.33
C ALA A 383 25.53 12.10 1.28
N PRO A 384 24.24 11.86 0.99
CA PRO A 384 23.31 12.91 0.55
C PRO A 384 22.92 13.93 1.63
N PHE A 385 23.33 13.69 2.88
CA PHE A 385 23.15 14.58 4.02
C PHE A 385 24.38 15.46 4.30
N VAL A 386 25.51 15.21 3.63
CA VAL A 386 26.70 16.06 3.73
C VAL A 386 26.32 17.45 3.22
N ASP A 387 26.79 18.48 3.91
CA ASP A 387 26.46 19.90 3.68
C ASP A 387 24.99 20.30 3.90
N LYS A 388 24.20 19.46 4.58
CA LYS A 388 22.79 19.75 4.94
C LYS A 388 22.57 19.71 6.46
N PRO A 389 23.20 20.61 7.25
CA PRO A 389 23.03 20.65 8.71
C PRO A 389 21.59 20.99 9.15
N TRP A 390 20.75 21.46 8.23
CA TRP A 390 19.34 21.75 8.45
C TRP A 390 18.43 20.50 8.27
N LEU A 391 18.93 19.43 7.66
CA LEU A 391 18.18 18.19 7.44
C LEU A 391 18.58 17.12 8.47
N HIS A 392 17.71 16.92 9.46
CA HIS A 392 17.98 16.06 10.61
C HIS A 392 17.44 14.66 10.40
N ARG A 393 18.21 13.63 10.75
CA ARG A 393 17.80 12.22 10.62
C ARG A 393 17.53 11.58 11.96
N PHE A 394 16.38 10.91 12.04
CA PHE A 394 15.91 10.15 13.18
C PHE A 394 15.46 8.76 12.71
N LYS A 395 15.67 7.76 13.56
CA LYS A 395 15.51 6.35 13.19
C LYS A 395 14.69 5.59 14.22
N TYR A 396 13.90 4.64 13.76
CA TYR A 396 13.14 3.71 14.60
C TYR A 396 13.16 2.28 14.00
N LEU A 397 12.84 1.28 14.83
CA LEU A 397 12.64 -0.12 14.43
C LEU A 397 11.21 -0.33 13.96
N ARG A 398 11.02 -1.03 12.85
CA ARG A 398 9.70 -1.47 12.42
C ARG A 398 9.03 -2.37 13.46
N GLY A 399 7.70 -2.30 13.57
CA GLY A 399 6.89 -3.06 14.52
C GLY A 399 6.92 -2.45 15.92
N LEU A 400 6.64 -1.15 16.02
CA LEU A 400 6.76 -0.37 17.27
C LEU A 400 5.82 -0.85 18.38
N ASP A 401 4.69 -1.46 18.02
CA ASP A 401 3.72 -1.99 18.97
C ASP A 401 4.13 -3.34 19.58
N GLY A 402 5.16 -4.00 19.03
CA GLY A 402 5.65 -5.28 19.48
C GLY A 402 4.70 -6.46 19.24
N GLN A 403 3.72 -6.33 18.33
CA GLN A 403 2.80 -7.43 18.04
C GLN A 403 3.51 -8.59 17.33
N MET A 404 3.32 -9.79 17.88
CA MET A 404 3.93 -11.02 17.37
C MET A 404 2.87 -11.93 16.73
N PRO A 405 3.26 -12.76 15.76
CA PRO A 405 2.36 -13.76 15.19
C PRO A 405 1.79 -14.66 16.29
N GLY A 406 0.47 -14.85 16.31
CA GLY A 406 -0.21 -15.70 17.28
C GLY A 406 -0.45 -15.08 18.66
N SER A 407 -0.05 -13.82 18.90
CA SER A 407 -0.56 -13.10 20.07
C SER A 407 -2.02 -12.72 19.79
N GLU A 408 -2.98 -13.40 20.42
CA GLU A 408 -4.33 -12.87 20.50
C GLU A 408 -4.24 -11.46 21.10
N ALA A 409 -4.87 -10.48 20.45
CA ALA A 409 -5.06 -9.17 21.05
C ALA A 409 -5.62 -9.39 22.47
N PRO A 410 -5.14 -8.66 23.51
CA PRO A 410 -5.65 -8.85 24.85
C PRO A 410 -7.13 -8.46 24.86
N ALA A 411 -8.00 -9.44 24.69
CA ALA A 411 -9.39 -9.34 25.07
C ALA A 411 -9.37 -9.02 26.56
N GLY A 412 -9.86 -7.84 26.92
CA GLY A 412 -10.08 -7.47 28.32
C GLY A 412 -10.82 -8.60 29.02
N GLY A 413 -10.16 -9.26 29.94
CA GLY A 413 -10.70 -10.43 30.63
C GLY A 413 -9.63 -11.44 30.99
N SER A 414 -8.85 -11.12 32.03
CA SER A 414 -7.99 -12.09 32.73
C SER A 414 -8.78 -13.37 33.04
N LYS A 415 -8.45 -14.47 32.36
CA LYS A 415 -8.75 -15.83 32.80
C LYS A 415 -7.44 -16.60 32.99
N THR A 416 -6.75 -16.30 34.09
CA THR A 416 -5.79 -17.24 34.66
C THR A 416 -6.58 -18.32 35.41
N SER A 417 -6.64 -19.50 34.80
CA SER A 417 -6.91 -20.75 35.49
C SER A 417 -5.68 -21.12 36.32
N GLY A 418 -5.84 -21.24 37.64
CA GLY A 418 -4.77 -21.64 38.55
C GLY A 418 -5.29 -21.75 39.98
N ASN A 419 -5.88 -22.89 40.30
CA ASN A 419 -6.45 -23.22 41.60
C ASN A 419 -5.33 -23.51 42.63
N ARG A 420 -5.30 -22.79 43.77
CA ARG A 420 -4.86 -23.28 45.10
C ARG A 420 -5.17 -22.26 46.22
N GLN A 421 -5.94 -22.73 47.20
CA GLN A 421 -6.22 -22.16 48.55
C GLN A 421 -4.91 -21.88 49.32
N ASP A 422 -4.78 -21.06 50.38
CA ASP A 422 -5.71 -20.50 51.37
C ASP A 422 -5.01 -19.31 52.11
N LYS A 423 -5.80 -18.37 52.65
CA LYS A 423 -5.59 -17.46 53.83
C LYS A 423 -4.29 -16.65 54.04
N ASP A 424 -4.39 -15.31 54.06
CA ASP A 424 -4.59 -14.53 55.30
C ASP A 424 -4.72 -13.01 55.02
N ALA A 425 -5.37 -12.31 55.96
CA ALA A 425 -5.98 -10.99 55.80
C ALA A 425 -5.09 -9.78 56.13
N LYS A 426 -5.51 -8.62 55.57
CA LYS A 426 -5.19 -7.21 55.93
C LYS A 426 -3.75 -6.75 55.68
N ASP A 427 -3.56 -5.74 54.82
CA ASP A 427 -3.75 -4.32 55.14
C ASP A 427 -3.69 -3.43 53.89
N SER A 428 -4.38 -2.30 54.01
CA SER A 428 -4.45 -1.08 53.23
C SER A 428 -3.32 -0.74 52.24
N THR A 429 -3.70 -0.55 50.97
CA THR A 429 -3.64 0.75 50.29
C THR A 429 -4.35 0.63 48.94
N LYS A 430 -5.47 1.35 48.77
CA LYS A 430 -6.10 1.55 47.47
C LYS A 430 -5.13 2.33 46.59
N ALA A 431 -4.37 1.63 45.75
CA ALA A 431 -3.70 2.23 44.62
C ALA A 431 -4.79 2.69 43.65
N SER A 432 -4.95 4.01 43.57
CA SER A 432 -5.65 4.73 42.52
C SER A 432 -5.40 4.07 41.15
N SER A 433 -6.45 3.56 40.53
CA SER A 433 -6.42 2.88 39.24
C SER A 433 -6.38 3.83 38.04
N ASP A 434 -5.91 5.08 38.21
CA ASP A 434 -5.88 6.11 37.16
C ASP A 434 -4.47 6.50 36.67
N ALA A 435 -3.45 5.71 36.98
CA ALA A 435 -2.20 5.79 36.24
C ALA A 435 -2.27 4.83 35.05
N LYS A 436 -2.45 5.37 33.83
CA LYS A 436 -2.05 4.64 32.62
C LYS A 436 -0.68 4.03 32.89
N PRO A 437 -0.46 2.72 32.72
CA PRO A 437 0.85 2.14 32.93
C PRO A 437 1.85 2.95 32.09
N GLN A 438 2.72 3.69 32.76
CA GLN A 438 3.78 4.42 32.09
C GLN A 438 4.55 3.38 31.28
N GLU A 439 4.67 3.64 29.97
CA GLU A 439 5.31 2.73 29.01
C GLU A 439 6.66 2.31 29.59
N ARG A 440 6.76 1.05 30.02
CA ARG A 440 7.97 0.56 30.68
C ARG A 440 9.04 0.33 29.62
N ALA A 441 10.29 0.59 29.97
CA ALA A 441 11.45 0.28 29.13
C ALA A 441 11.80 -1.23 29.20
N GLU A 442 10.80 -2.09 29.11
CA GLU A 442 10.91 -3.55 29.12
C GLU A 442 9.83 -4.16 28.20
N GLY A 443 10.14 -5.30 27.58
CA GLY A 443 9.19 -6.03 26.73
C GLY A 443 9.42 -5.86 25.23
N GLN A 444 8.40 -6.24 24.45
CA GLN A 444 8.46 -6.29 22.98
C GLN A 444 8.12 -4.95 22.33
N GLY A 445 7.22 -4.17 22.94
CA GLY A 445 6.83 -2.86 22.45
C GLY A 445 7.95 -1.83 22.58
N GLN A 446 8.07 -0.96 21.59
CA GLN A 446 9.13 0.04 21.45
C GLN A 446 8.63 1.47 21.76
N PHE A 447 7.50 1.61 22.49
CA PHE A 447 6.91 2.90 22.76
C PHE A 447 7.82 3.83 23.58
N ASP A 448 8.63 3.29 24.50
CA ASP A 448 9.57 4.09 25.27
C ASP A 448 10.69 4.68 24.38
N TYR A 449 11.19 3.92 23.41
CA TYR A 449 12.10 4.43 22.39
C TYR A 449 11.44 5.53 21.56
N LEU A 450 10.18 5.35 21.18
CA LEU A 450 9.43 6.36 20.44
C LEU A 450 9.24 7.66 21.26
N ARG A 451 9.02 7.56 22.57
CA ARG A 451 8.97 8.73 23.47
C ARG A 451 10.30 9.46 23.52
N ARG A 452 11.40 8.74 23.75
CA ARG A 452 12.76 9.32 23.77
C ARG A 452 13.13 9.96 22.43
N LEU A 453 12.66 9.37 21.32
CA LEU A 453 12.80 9.95 20.00
C LEU A 453 12.08 11.30 19.91
N GLY A 454 10.83 11.35 20.40
CA GLY A 454 10.06 12.59 20.49
C GLY A 454 10.72 13.65 21.35
N ASP A 455 11.20 13.28 22.53
CA ASP A 455 11.92 14.19 23.44
C ASP A 455 13.16 14.80 22.76
N ARG A 456 13.90 13.98 22.00
CA ARG A 456 15.09 14.45 21.26
C ARG A 456 14.73 15.43 20.14
N ILE A 457 13.63 15.22 19.43
CA ILE A 457 13.14 16.16 18.39
C ILE A 457 12.64 17.45 19.04
N GLN A 458 11.95 17.36 20.18
CA GLN A 458 11.49 18.53 20.94
C GLN A 458 12.65 19.36 21.48
N GLN A 459 13.70 18.70 21.97
CA GLN A 459 14.92 19.35 22.41
C GLN A 459 15.59 20.08 21.25
N LEU A 460 15.70 19.44 20.09
CA LEU A 460 16.20 20.08 18.88
C LEU A 460 15.37 21.33 18.50
N ASP A 461 14.04 21.25 18.47
CA ASP A 461 13.17 22.40 18.20
C ASP A 461 13.43 23.55 19.18
N SER A 462 13.55 23.24 20.47
CA SER A 462 13.82 24.21 21.53
C SER A 462 15.18 24.88 21.36
N ASP A 463 16.23 24.11 21.10
CA ASP A 463 17.60 24.59 20.90
C ASP A 463 17.70 25.50 19.66
N LEU A 464 16.99 25.15 18.58
CA LEU A 464 16.93 25.97 17.37
C LEU A 464 16.22 27.30 17.61
N ARG A 465 15.11 27.29 18.36
CA ARG A 465 14.40 28.53 18.74
C ARG A 465 15.25 29.44 19.63
N GLN A 466 16.00 28.87 20.57
CA GLN A 466 16.93 29.64 21.41
C GLN A 466 18.05 30.31 20.60
N LYS A 467 18.47 29.70 19.48
CA LYS A 467 19.45 30.25 18.54
C LYS A 467 18.85 31.27 17.54
N GLY A 468 17.57 31.64 17.70
CA GLY A 468 16.89 32.62 16.83
C GLY A 468 16.29 32.04 15.54
N SER A 469 16.27 30.71 15.38
CA SER A 469 15.56 30.05 14.28
C SER A 469 14.07 29.85 14.60
N LYS A 470 13.27 29.43 13.61
CA LYS A 470 11.83 29.14 13.78
C LYS A 470 11.54 27.79 14.47
N GLY A 471 12.59 27.04 14.79
CA GLY A 471 12.49 25.66 15.30
C GLY A 471 12.51 24.64 14.16
N VAL A 472 11.96 23.46 14.41
CA VAL A 472 11.70 22.46 13.36
C VAL A 472 10.46 22.89 12.58
N GLU A 473 10.62 23.14 11.28
CA GLU A 473 9.55 23.67 10.42
C GLU A 473 8.79 22.56 9.70
N ALA A 474 9.41 21.40 9.46
CA ALA A 474 8.72 20.23 8.94
C ALA A 474 9.24 18.90 9.51
N VAL A 475 8.36 17.90 9.60
CA VAL A 475 8.65 16.54 10.02
C VAL A 475 8.15 15.56 8.96
N GLY A 476 9.07 14.82 8.35
CA GLY A 476 8.77 13.72 7.44
C GLY A 476 8.75 12.39 8.17
N ILE A 477 7.64 11.65 8.10
CA ILE A 477 7.51 10.31 8.69
C ILE A 477 7.52 9.30 7.56
N LEU A 478 8.55 8.46 7.53
CA LEU A 478 8.93 7.62 6.41
C LEU A 478 9.00 6.17 6.90
N GLY A 479 8.42 5.26 6.14
CA GLY A 479 8.35 3.86 6.56
C GLY A 479 7.42 3.04 5.66
N SER A 480 7.62 1.73 5.68
CA SER A 480 6.78 0.79 4.96
C SER A 480 5.54 0.41 5.77
N ASP A 481 5.62 0.46 7.11
CA ASP A 481 4.52 0.11 8.00
C ASP A 481 3.65 1.32 8.37
N LEU A 482 2.38 1.27 7.98
CA LEU A 482 1.44 2.33 8.29
C LEU A 482 1.06 2.40 9.77
N TYR A 483 1.01 1.27 10.47
CA TYR A 483 0.69 1.26 11.89
C TYR A 483 1.78 2.00 12.68
N ASP A 484 3.04 1.81 12.31
CA ASP A 484 4.16 2.56 12.87
C ASP A 484 4.07 4.06 12.53
N LYS A 485 3.76 4.43 11.28
CA LYS A 485 3.57 5.85 10.90
C LYS A 485 2.54 6.54 11.79
N LEU A 486 1.41 5.87 12.06
CA LEU A 486 0.34 6.42 12.91
C LEU A 486 0.82 6.59 14.37
N LEU A 487 1.58 5.62 14.91
CA LEU A 487 2.18 5.73 16.24
C LEU A 487 3.19 6.87 16.32
N VAL A 488 4.06 7.02 15.32
CA VAL A 488 5.03 8.13 15.24
C VAL A 488 4.29 9.48 15.18
N LEU A 489 3.24 9.60 14.37
CA LEU A 489 2.41 10.81 14.33
C LEU A 489 1.78 11.12 15.68
N GLN A 490 1.20 10.10 16.34
CA GLN A 490 0.58 10.22 17.64
C GLN A 490 1.58 10.71 18.71
N ALA A 491 2.82 10.24 18.65
CA ALA A 491 3.87 10.63 19.59
C ALA A 491 4.44 12.04 19.32
N LEU A 492 4.66 12.40 18.04
CA LEU A 492 5.39 13.62 17.67
C LEU A 492 4.52 14.87 17.52
N ARG A 493 3.28 14.73 17.02
CA ARG A 493 2.39 15.88 16.77
C ARG A 493 2.22 16.81 17.99
N PRO A 494 2.02 16.30 19.22
CA PRO A 494 1.89 17.16 20.40
C PRO A 494 3.18 17.88 20.80
N LEU A 495 4.34 17.35 20.41
CA LEU A 495 5.65 17.84 20.86
C LEU A 495 6.19 18.98 19.99
N VAL A 496 5.85 18.99 18.69
CA VAL A 496 6.24 20.04 17.72
C VAL A 496 5.03 20.55 16.93
N PRO A 497 4.06 21.21 17.59
CA PRO A 497 2.76 21.56 16.98
C PRO A 497 2.83 22.59 15.84
N ASN A 498 3.93 23.34 15.73
CA ASN A 498 4.12 24.35 14.70
C ASN A 498 4.74 23.79 13.41
N ALA A 499 5.19 22.54 13.41
CA ALA A 499 5.79 21.92 12.24
C ALA A 499 4.72 21.41 11.26
N LEU A 500 5.02 21.51 9.96
CA LEU A 500 4.29 20.77 8.94
C LEU A 500 4.67 19.29 9.02
N PHE A 501 3.69 18.39 8.90
CA PHE A 501 3.98 16.96 8.84
C PHE A 501 3.70 16.46 7.44
N PHE A 502 4.59 15.59 6.95
CA PHE A 502 4.39 14.91 5.68
C PHE A 502 4.76 13.43 5.77
N THR A 503 4.19 12.63 4.86
CA THR A 503 4.52 11.21 4.69
C THR A 503 4.35 10.81 3.22
N THR A 504 4.71 9.57 2.92
CA THR A 504 4.49 8.92 1.63
C THR A 504 3.36 7.91 1.70
N ASP A 505 2.75 7.65 0.55
CA ASP A 505 1.76 6.61 0.28
C ASP A 505 0.42 6.83 0.99
N LEU A 506 -0.60 7.22 0.22
CA LEU A 506 -1.92 7.46 0.75
C LEU A 506 -2.60 6.15 1.15
N ASP A 507 -3.19 6.17 2.35
CA ASP A 507 -3.96 5.05 2.90
C ASP A 507 -5.23 5.55 3.62
N ALA A 508 -6.30 4.77 3.55
CA ALA A 508 -7.57 5.06 4.20
C ALA A 508 -7.45 5.14 5.72
N LEU A 509 -6.50 4.45 6.36
CA LEU A 509 -6.32 4.52 7.81
C LEU A 509 -5.87 5.90 8.30
N VAL A 510 -5.15 6.70 7.47
CA VAL A 510 -4.86 8.10 7.86
C VAL A 510 -6.10 8.98 7.85
N LEU A 511 -7.17 8.54 7.18
CA LEU A 511 -8.47 9.24 7.09
C LEU A 511 -9.47 8.73 8.14
N HIS A 512 -9.15 7.66 8.86
CA HIS A 512 -10.06 7.07 9.84
C HIS A 512 -10.35 8.08 10.97
N PRO A 513 -11.62 8.27 11.41
CA PRO A 513 -11.97 9.26 12.42
C PRO A 513 -11.14 9.19 13.71
N GLY A 514 -10.77 7.98 14.14
CA GLY A 514 -9.89 7.78 15.30
C GLY A 514 -8.45 8.30 15.11
N ALA A 515 -7.94 8.28 13.88
CA ALA A 515 -6.60 8.77 13.54
C ALA A 515 -6.55 10.28 13.29
N LEU A 516 -7.68 10.90 12.90
CA LEU A 516 -7.77 12.33 12.58
C LEU A 516 -7.33 13.26 13.72
N THR A 517 -7.27 12.78 14.95
CA THR A 517 -6.71 13.54 16.08
C THR A 517 -5.23 13.89 15.90
N TYR A 518 -4.47 13.10 15.14
CA TYR A 518 -3.04 13.32 14.87
C TYR A 518 -2.68 13.29 13.36
N THR A 519 -3.61 12.90 12.48
CA THR A 519 -3.37 12.91 11.02
C THR A 519 -3.93 14.14 10.30
N ARG A 520 -4.75 14.99 10.92
CA ARG A 520 -5.25 16.22 10.28
C ARG A 520 -4.12 17.13 9.81
N ASN A 521 -4.28 17.74 8.63
CA ASN A 521 -3.27 18.57 7.97
C ASN A 521 -1.95 17.83 7.74
N LEU A 522 -1.99 16.51 7.58
CA LEU A 522 -0.86 15.71 7.12
C LEU A 522 -0.78 15.82 5.61
N LEU A 523 0.40 16.20 5.11
CA LEU A 523 0.69 16.17 3.68
C LEU A 523 1.10 14.76 3.28
N VAL A 524 0.54 14.23 2.20
CA VAL A 524 0.83 12.89 1.73
C VAL A 524 1.20 12.95 0.26
N ALA A 525 2.45 12.61 -0.05
CA ALA A 525 2.86 12.37 -1.43
C ALA A 525 2.59 10.91 -1.77
N SER A 526 1.89 10.65 -2.87
CA SER A 526 1.58 9.28 -3.25
C SER A 526 1.55 9.10 -4.75
N SER A 527 1.93 7.92 -5.22
CA SER A 527 1.84 7.58 -6.64
C SER A 527 0.40 7.65 -7.15
N PHE A 528 -0.57 7.26 -6.32
CA PHE A 528 -2.00 7.23 -6.67
C PHE A 528 -2.86 7.67 -5.50
N GLY A 529 -4.07 8.17 -5.81
CA GLY A 529 -5.15 8.25 -4.83
C GLY A 529 -5.71 6.87 -4.46
N LEU A 530 -6.76 6.88 -3.65
CA LEU A 530 -7.52 5.68 -3.30
C LEU A 530 -8.44 5.18 -4.44
N GLN A 531 -8.48 5.89 -5.57
CA GLN A 531 -9.26 5.51 -6.74
C GLN A 531 -8.63 6.15 -7.99
N LEU A 532 -8.88 5.54 -9.14
CA LEU A 532 -8.63 6.15 -10.45
C LEU A 532 -9.89 6.88 -10.93
N ARG A 533 -9.78 7.62 -12.04
CA ARG A 533 -10.95 8.23 -12.69
C ARG A 533 -11.96 7.15 -13.11
N PRO A 534 -13.27 7.49 -13.22
CA PRO A 534 -14.32 6.50 -13.50
C PRO A 534 -14.07 5.61 -14.73
N ALA A 535 -13.47 6.15 -15.79
CA ALA A 535 -13.11 5.42 -17.02
C ALA A 535 -12.18 4.22 -16.78
N VAL A 536 -11.31 4.32 -15.75
CA VAL A 536 -10.33 3.29 -15.40
C VAL A 536 -10.75 2.55 -14.13
N GLN A 537 -11.46 3.17 -13.21
CA GLN A 537 -11.94 2.49 -12.01
C GLN A 537 -13.10 1.53 -12.33
N GLY A 538 -13.98 1.92 -13.26
CA GLY A 538 -15.20 1.20 -13.58
C GLY A 538 -16.14 1.11 -12.38
N GLU A 539 -16.68 -0.08 -12.13
CA GLU A 539 -17.59 -0.37 -11.01
C GLU A 539 -16.86 -0.69 -9.70
N THR A 540 -15.53 -0.69 -9.71
CA THR A 540 -14.72 -1.05 -8.54
C THR A 540 -14.79 0.08 -7.50
N PRO A 541 -15.14 -0.19 -6.22
CA PRO A 541 -15.14 0.85 -5.20
C PRO A 541 -13.73 1.38 -4.92
N PRO A 542 -13.60 2.53 -4.26
CA PRO A 542 -12.31 3.06 -3.85
C PRO A 542 -11.56 2.05 -2.96
N PHE A 543 -10.25 1.98 -3.16
CA PHE A 543 -9.33 1.12 -2.43
C PHE A 543 -8.95 1.71 -1.07
N ARG A 544 -8.27 0.91 -0.25
CA ARG A 544 -7.73 1.32 1.05
C ARG A 544 -6.33 1.90 0.95
N SER A 545 -5.56 1.59 -0.08
CA SER A 545 -4.21 2.12 -0.25
C SER A 545 -3.87 2.43 -1.70
N SER A 546 -2.92 3.34 -1.90
CA SER A 546 -2.33 3.63 -3.22
C SER A 546 -1.69 2.39 -3.86
N TYR A 547 -1.11 1.47 -3.08
CA TYR A 547 -0.58 0.20 -3.56
C TYR A 547 -1.67 -0.72 -4.15
N GLN A 548 -2.90 -0.70 -3.61
CA GLN A 548 -4.02 -1.41 -4.22
C GLN A 548 -4.40 -0.78 -5.57
N THR A 549 -4.42 0.55 -5.66
CA THR A 549 -4.66 1.25 -6.92
C THR A 549 -3.61 0.86 -7.98
N ALA A 550 -2.33 0.79 -7.58
CA ALA A 550 -1.24 0.34 -8.44
C ALA A 550 -1.40 -1.13 -8.87
N ALA A 551 -1.71 -2.04 -7.95
CA ALA A 551 -1.91 -3.47 -8.27
C ALA A 551 -3.12 -3.70 -9.19
N PHE A 552 -4.21 -2.95 -8.98
CA PHE A 552 -5.37 -2.95 -9.86
C PHE A 552 -4.99 -2.51 -11.28
N LEU A 553 -4.32 -1.37 -11.42
CA LEU A 553 -3.87 -0.85 -12.72
C LEU A 553 -2.87 -1.81 -13.39
N ALA A 554 -1.92 -2.36 -12.64
CA ALA A 554 -0.94 -3.34 -13.11
C ALA A 554 -1.64 -4.59 -13.66
N THR A 555 -2.68 -5.09 -12.99
CA THR A 555 -3.47 -6.25 -13.45
C THR A 555 -4.14 -5.97 -14.78
N ARG A 556 -4.81 -4.81 -14.90
CA ARG A 556 -5.49 -4.42 -16.14
C ARG A 556 -4.51 -4.25 -17.30
N THR A 557 -3.37 -3.60 -17.03
CA THR A 557 -2.30 -3.38 -18.00
C THR A 557 -1.60 -4.69 -18.38
N ALA A 558 -1.41 -5.63 -17.46
CA ALA A 558 -0.85 -6.95 -17.74
C ALA A 558 -1.72 -7.75 -18.74
N ILE A 559 -3.05 -7.58 -18.68
CA ILE A 559 -4.00 -8.20 -19.61
C ILE A 559 -3.99 -7.51 -20.98
N ARG A 560 -4.13 -6.18 -21.01
CA ARG A 560 -4.24 -5.42 -22.27
C ARG A 560 -2.89 -5.22 -22.99
N GLY A 561 -1.79 -5.29 -22.24
CA GLY A 561 -0.45 -4.90 -22.69
C GLY A 561 -0.13 -3.44 -22.35
N MET A 562 1.15 -3.07 -22.52
CA MET A 562 1.66 -1.72 -22.26
C MET A 562 1.38 -0.72 -23.41
N ALA A 563 0.82 -1.17 -24.52
CA ALA A 563 0.51 -0.30 -25.65
C ALA A 563 -0.52 0.76 -25.22
N GLY A 564 -0.12 2.05 -25.25
CA GLY A 564 -0.98 3.16 -24.85
C GLY A 564 -0.82 3.63 -23.38
N ALA A 565 -0.02 2.95 -22.55
CA ALA A 565 0.28 3.40 -21.19
C ALA A 565 1.33 4.55 -21.20
N PRO A 566 0.97 5.81 -20.89
CA PRO A 566 1.89 6.94 -20.84
C PRO A 566 2.71 6.95 -19.55
N ALA A 567 3.96 7.40 -19.64
CA ALA A 567 4.81 7.66 -18.47
C ALA A 567 4.19 8.67 -17.49
N ALA A 568 3.29 9.55 -17.96
CA ALA A 568 2.59 10.53 -17.15
C ALA A 568 1.73 9.93 -16.02
N TRP A 569 1.29 8.66 -16.17
CA TRP A 569 0.52 7.96 -15.14
C TRP A 569 1.25 7.83 -13.81
N LEU A 570 2.58 7.80 -13.85
CA LEU A 570 3.45 7.64 -12.68
C LEU A 570 3.84 8.98 -12.06
N LYS A 571 3.29 10.11 -12.52
CA LYS A 571 3.46 11.40 -11.85
C LYS A 571 2.75 11.37 -10.49
N PRO A 572 3.47 11.60 -9.37
CA PRO A 572 2.87 11.60 -8.04
C PRO A 572 1.81 12.68 -7.86
N ARG A 573 0.92 12.43 -6.89
CA ARG A 573 -0.09 13.37 -6.42
C ARG A 573 0.21 13.76 -4.97
N MET A 574 -0.07 15.02 -4.65
CA MET A 574 -0.04 15.53 -3.29
C MET A 574 -1.45 15.57 -2.72
N PHE A 575 -1.58 15.16 -1.46
CA PHE A 575 -2.82 15.19 -0.72
C PHE A 575 -2.64 15.87 0.63
N GLU A 576 -3.70 16.48 1.14
CA GLU A 576 -3.81 16.91 2.54
C GLU A 576 -4.94 16.17 3.23
N VAL A 577 -4.65 15.60 4.40
CA VAL A 577 -5.67 14.93 5.23
C VAL A 577 -6.58 15.99 5.84
N GLY A 578 -7.79 16.12 5.31
CA GLY A 578 -8.83 17.00 5.82
C GLY A 578 -9.60 16.40 7.00
N SER A 579 -10.77 16.99 7.30
CA SER A 579 -11.63 16.55 8.40
C SER A 579 -12.48 15.31 8.08
N VAL A 580 -12.67 14.99 6.80
CA VAL A 580 -13.52 13.89 6.33
C VAL A 580 -12.88 13.08 5.19
N ARG A 581 -12.02 13.73 4.38
CA ARG A 581 -11.39 13.11 3.20
C ARG A 581 -9.99 13.67 3.00
N ALA A 582 -9.18 12.93 2.25
CA ALA A 582 -7.98 13.49 1.62
C ALA A 582 -8.40 14.49 0.53
N VAL A 583 -7.76 15.66 0.51
CA VAL A 583 -7.91 16.66 -0.55
C VAL A 583 -6.71 16.55 -1.48
N GLN A 584 -6.94 16.16 -2.72
CA GLN A 584 -5.90 16.12 -3.75
C GLN A 584 -5.59 17.53 -4.24
N PHE A 585 -4.32 17.87 -4.37
CA PHE A 585 -3.87 19.13 -4.97
C PHE A 585 -3.87 19.05 -6.50
N ALA A 586 -4.07 20.20 -7.15
CA ALA A 586 -3.88 20.33 -8.59
C ALA A 586 -2.41 20.09 -8.94
N SER A 587 -2.14 19.34 -10.01
CA SER A 587 -0.77 19.20 -10.50
C SER A 587 -0.31 20.53 -11.11
N PRO A 588 0.91 21.01 -10.80
CA PRO A 588 1.46 22.21 -11.43
C PRO A 588 1.75 22.04 -12.93
N ASP A 589 1.84 20.79 -13.41
CA ASP A 589 2.29 20.46 -14.78
C ASP A 589 1.16 20.26 -15.80
N SER A 590 -0.10 20.16 -15.37
CA SER A 590 -1.19 19.84 -16.28
C SER A 590 -1.97 21.12 -16.62
N SER A 591 -1.97 21.48 -17.92
CA SER A 591 -2.96 22.41 -18.48
C SER A 591 -4.41 21.97 -18.19
N HIS A 592 -4.59 20.68 -17.86
CA HIS A 592 -5.86 20.05 -17.54
C HIS A 592 -6.30 20.19 -16.08
N ASP A 593 -5.42 20.23 -15.07
CA ASP A 593 -5.88 20.49 -13.68
C ASP A 593 -6.30 21.95 -13.48
N ALA A 594 -5.86 22.86 -14.37
CA ALA A 594 -6.35 24.24 -14.43
C ALA A 594 -7.76 24.36 -15.04
N GLN A 595 -8.20 23.34 -15.77
CA GLN A 595 -9.53 23.26 -16.35
C GLN A 595 -10.38 22.27 -15.54
N PHE A 596 -11.30 22.80 -14.74
CA PHE A 596 -12.31 22.03 -14.01
C PHE A 596 -13.34 21.37 -14.96
N GLU A 597 -12.89 20.70 -16.02
CA GLU A 597 -13.73 19.88 -16.89
C GLU A 597 -14.35 18.76 -16.06
N LEU A 598 -15.53 18.29 -16.44
CA LEU A 598 -16.09 17.10 -15.79
C LEU A 598 -15.40 15.87 -16.40
N ASP A 599 -15.09 14.85 -15.61
CA ASP A 599 -14.40 13.62 -16.09
C ASP A 599 -15.09 13.01 -17.34
N ASP A 600 -16.43 13.11 -17.41
CA ASP A 600 -17.25 12.60 -18.52
C ASP A 600 -17.11 13.41 -19.82
N THR A 601 -16.64 14.66 -19.74
CA THR A 601 -16.49 15.57 -20.88
C THR A 601 -15.11 15.50 -21.54
N ARG A 602 -14.18 14.74 -20.97
CA ARG A 602 -12.84 14.57 -21.53
C ARG A 602 -12.90 13.84 -22.87
N THR A 603 -12.20 14.36 -23.88
CA THR A 603 -12.17 13.79 -25.23
C THR A 603 -11.53 12.40 -25.28
N ASP A 604 -10.65 12.08 -24.32
CA ASP A 604 -9.99 10.77 -24.19
C ASP A 604 -10.85 9.68 -23.52
N ASN A 605 -12.03 10.03 -22.99
CA ASN A 605 -12.80 9.14 -22.11
C ASN A 605 -13.20 7.82 -22.78
N GLU A 606 -13.66 7.85 -24.04
CA GLU A 606 -14.06 6.64 -24.77
C GLU A 606 -12.87 5.71 -25.07
N GLN A 607 -11.74 6.28 -25.49
CA GLN A 607 -10.50 5.53 -25.79
C GLN A 607 -9.90 4.96 -24.50
N CYS A 608 -9.93 5.74 -23.42
CA CYS A 608 -9.51 5.32 -22.10
C CYS A 608 -10.32 4.12 -21.58
N GLN A 609 -11.64 4.12 -21.74
CA GLN A 609 -12.49 2.98 -21.35
C GLN A 609 -12.20 1.73 -22.18
N LYS A 610 -12.11 1.87 -23.51
CA LYS A 610 -11.93 0.75 -24.44
C LYS A 610 -10.53 0.13 -24.36
N GLY A 611 -9.49 0.96 -24.33
CA GLY A 611 -8.10 0.53 -24.52
C GLY A 611 -7.16 0.79 -23.34
N LEU A 612 -7.60 1.49 -22.29
CA LEU A 612 -6.69 2.17 -21.34
C LEU A 612 -5.77 3.19 -22.01
N GLU A 613 -6.17 3.73 -23.16
CA GLU A 613 -5.48 4.81 -23.86
C GLU A 613 -5.91 6.14 -23.23
N CYS A 614 -5.44 6.40 -22.02
CA CYS A 614 -5.80 7.57 -21.21
C CYS A 614 -4.65 8.56 -21.18
N GLU A 615 -4.89 9.84 -21.47
CA GLU A 615 -3.87 10.88 -21.23
C GLU A 615 -3.60 11.03 -19.72
N GLU A 616 -4.67 10.94 -18.92
CA GLU A 616 -4.67 11.05 -17.47
C GLU A 616 -5.57 9.97 -16.85
N ILE A 617 -5.10 9.36 -15.76
CA ILE A 617 -5.78 8.29 -15.03
C ILE A 617 -6.19 8.68 -13.61
N HIS A 618 -5.58 9.74 -13.08
CA HIS A 618 -5.93 10.27 -11.78
C HIS A 618 -7.26 11.02 -11.89
N PRO A 619 -8.14 10.94 -10.87
CA PRO A 619 -9.29 11.84 -10.79
C PRO A 619 -8.82 13.29 -10.77
N LEU A 620 -9.65 14.19 -11.28
CA LEU A 620 -9.41 15.63 -11.17
C LEU A 620 -9.21 16.03 -9.72
N ALA A 621 -8.31 16.99 -9.51
CA ALA A 621 -8.11 17.58 -8.19
C ALA A 621 -9.46 18.09 -7.66
N THR A 622 -9.88 17.55 -6.52
CA THR A 622 -11.10 18.04 -5.86
C THR A 622 -10.89 19.49 -5.46
N ALA A 623 -11.61 20.41 -6.10
CA ALA A 623 -11.81 21.75 -5.53
C ALA A 623 -12.22 21.57 -4.05
N ALA A 624 -11.55 22.28 -3.15
CA ALA A 624 -11.69 22.10 -1.70
C ALA A 624 -13.15 22.17 -1.21
N PHE A 625 -14.09 22.70 -2.00
CA PHE A 625 -15.53 22.70 -1.72
C PHE A 625 -16.33 22.51 -3.01
N ARG A 626 -16.88 21.31 -3.26
CA ARG A 626 -17.93 21.14 -4.28
C ARG A 626 -19.16 20.32 -3.85
N ASN A 627 -19.14 19.68 -2.69
CA ASN A 627 -20.27 18.88 -2.21
C ASN A 627 -20.94 19.48 -0.97
N VAL A 628 -21.21 20.79 -0.99
CA VAL A 628 -22.39 21.30 -0.28
C VAL A 628 -23.46 21.34 -1.36
N SER A 629 -24.37 20.37 -1.32
CA SER A 629 -25.54 20.38 -2.20
C SER A 629 -26.21 21.76 -2.08
N ILE A 630 -26.57 22.35 -3.22
CA ILE A 630 -27.17 23.69 -3.33
C ILE A 630 -28.34 23.95 -2.35
N PRO A 631 -29.13 22.95 -1.89
CA PRO A 631 -30.13 23.19 -0.84
C PRO A 631 -29.54 23.59 0.52
N VAL A 632 -28.32 23.16 0.85
CA VAL A 632 -27.67 23.45 2.15
C VAL A 632 -27.04 24.84 2.15
N ALA A 633 -26.47 25.29 1.03
CA ALA A 633 -25.98 26.67 0.88
C ALA A 633 -27.13 27.69 0.94
N ALA A 634 -28.30 27.35 0.38
CA ALA A 634 -29.51 28.15 0.52
C ALA A 634 -29.99 28.20 1.99
N ALA A 635 -29.92 27.09 2.73
CA ALA A 635 -30.28 27.08 4.16
C ALA A 635 -29.35 27.98 5.02
N PHE A 636 -28.05 28.00 4.74
CA PHE A 636 -27.10 28.90 5.42
C PHE A 636 -27.28 30.36 5.02
N SER A 637 -27.63 30.63 3.76
CA SER A 637 -27.90 32.00 3.27
C SER A 637 -29.20 32.56 3.84
N VAL A 638 -30.24 31.73 3.99
CA VAL A 638 -31.52 32.12 4.61
C VAL A 638 -31.34 32.35 6.12
N LEU A 639 -30.50 31.58 6.81
CA LEU A 639 -30.15 31.84 8.22
C LEU A 639 -29.37 33.15 8.41
N ALA A 640 -28.46 33.49 7.50
CA ALA A 640 -27.71 34.75 7.54
C ALA A 640 -28.60 35.97 7.25
N VAL A 641 -29.56 35.86 6.33
CA VAL A 641 -30.53 36.93 6.02
C VAL A 641 -31.58 37.09 7.13
N CYS A 642 -32.04 36.00 7.74
CA CYS A 642 -32.97 36.07 8.87
C CYS A 642 -32.33 36.66 10.14
N ALA A 643 -31.02 36.49 10.34
CA ALA A 643 -30.29 37.15 11.43
C ALA A 643 -30.08 38.66 11.19
N ALA A 644 -30.05 39.11 9.94
CA ALA A 644 -29.90 40.52 9.57
C ALA A 644 -31.23 41.31 9.55
N CYS A 645 -32.39 40.63 9.61
CA CYS A 645 -33.71 41.26 9.54
C CYS A 645 -34.41 41.47 10.89
N TYR A 646 -33.77 41.20 12.04
CA TYR A 646 -34.32 41.60 13.34
C TYR A 646 -33.96 43.08 13.63
N PRO A 647 -34.93 44.01 13.68
CA PRO A 647 -34.63 45.40 13.98
C PRO A 647 -34.31 45.54 15.47
N LEU A 648 -33.09 46.00 15.75
CA LEU A 648 -32.71 46.62 17.02
C LEU A 648 -33.66 47.80 17.31
N ARG A 649 -34.61 47.63 18.22
CA ARG A 649 -35.28 48.73 18.93
C ARG A 649 -34.85 48.71 20.39
N ARG A 650 -34.41 49.90 20.82
CA ARG A 650 -33.82 50.26 22.11
C ARG A 650 -34.66 49.88 23.32
#